data_AF-A0A0T6A4K1-F1
#
_entry.id   AF-A0A0T6A4K1-F1
#
_cell.length_a   1.000
_cell.length_b   1.000
_cell.length_c   1.000
_cell.angle_alpha   90.00
_cell.angle_beta   90.00
_cell.angle_gamma   90.00
#
_symmetry.space_group_name_H-M   'P 1'
#
loop_
_entity.id
_entity.type
_entity.pdbx_description
1 polymer ?
#
loop_
_entity_poly.entity_id
_entity_poly.type
_entity_poly.pdbx_seq_one_letter_code
_entity_poly.pdbx_strand_id
1 'polypeptide(L)'
;MDERTWDDVVAAFGGHKDQAEAEVEDRWHALKRVDPGATRDRAIEQLAWEYTPRSIEHILPGANWYFMVKAARSAAHILVLDLEDAVAATRKHIDRSILTLLVRALRGRGLTQAELEFLKANALPAGKAHHLEEHFLRTGDRFMIKPENRFTEQQMILVRPNSLRTKWAAGDYYQVIREIGDLIAGIYLPKVEGPEDVRVAVQILRALQQERGWVLGSHKIFVHTELPGAVLRAEEILAVAPEVEEVNLGVLDYTAATGGRSVVQQEQYTYLRYPLLKLVEAARATGKAAATGITVTLNADDTEKDTVRAIALGIHRKTSAHPAHIEGIARHDAAFPPVVRKRARYPEIPDFDLARLERLVQAEQPILPPIVFVPRPVTLCRSVVTVAGQDLNGLRAALASPADMVVVDAESIRGPGRPEARWKLAQLCRDARHPSQTIALQVTLDGPDVIRNLQGLLHLLKDQVHAVILPSVQQPRTVRQAAGLLTTLEREVGLPIGTLALGAWITQPETVEHEAYAIATASRRMTWLFLDLAAPQPKEDLTDPTAKGYYYYRSALVAAAAAADINAVDGFSNRAEFEEEALFAANLGFHGKVVTPDQAARVNAIMNPPSAGERPAEPTEPALEAFKARWINSVERALAILELYATADQERNLGVVAYADPITGQREMVDAATARIYYRQLERAVKAKQLSDAEATRYRVIPDRWSSGTSREAAV
;
A
#
# COMPACT_ATOMS: atom_id res chain seq x y z
N MET A 1 -45.42 4.13 -4.70
CA MET A 1 -44.26 3.42 -5.26
C MET A 1 -44.01 3.94 -6.66
N ASP A 2 -42.88 4.58 -6.91
CA ASP A 2 -42.40 4.75 -8.28
C ASP A 2 -41.82 3.38 -8.69
N GLU A 3 -42.48 2.67 -9.61
CA GLU A 3 -42.05 1.34 -10.10
C GLU A 3 -40.57 1.32 -10.47
N ARG A 4 -40.04 2.47 -10.90
CA ARG A 4 -38.64 2.70 -11.22
C ARG A 4 -37.67 2.39 -10.08
N THR A 5 -38.03 2.68 -8.83
CA THR A 5 -37.14 2.48 -7.66
C THR A 5 -36.89 1.01 -7.34
N TRP A 6 -37.91 0.17 -7.51
CA TRP A 6 -37.75 -1.28 -7.35
C TRP A 6 -36.92 -1.88 -8.49
N ASP A 7 -37.17 -1.43 -9.72
CA ASP A 7 -36.40 -1.86 -10.89
C ASP A 7 -34.92 -1.50 -10.75
N ASP A 8 -34.59 -0.33 -10.18
CA ASP A 8 -33.21 0.07 -9.88
C ASP A 8 -32.53 -0.88 -8.88
N VAL A 9 -33.23 -1.30 -7.82
CA VAL A 9 -32.71 -2.28 -6.85
C VAL A 9 -32.50 -3.64 -7.51
N VAL A 10 -33.46 -4.11 -8.33
CA VAL A 10 -33.33 -5.37 -9.08
C VAL A 10 -32.18 -5.32 -10.08
N ALA A 11 -31.99 -4.18 -10.77
CA ALA A 11 -30.89 -3.97 -11.69
C ALA A 11 -29.53 -4.00 -10.98
N ALA A 12 -29.44 -3.47 -9.76
CA ALA A 12 -28.22 -3.54 -8.96
C ALA A 12 -27.79 -5.00 -8.66
N PHE A 13 -28.73 -5.93 -8.57
CA PHE A 13 -28.46 -7.37 -8.44
C PHE A 13 -28.41 -8.10 -9.79
N GLY A 14 -28.16 -7.40 -10.89
CA GLY A 14 -28.06 -8.01 -12.23
C GLY A 14 -29.36 -8.67 -12.71
N GLY A 15 -30.52 -8.22 -12.20
CA GLY A 15 -31.83 -8.78 -12.53
C GLY A 15 -32.30 -9.91 -11.60
N HIS A 16 -31.50 -10.31 -10.60
CA HIS A 16 -31.85 -11.37 -9.66
C HIS A 16 -32.87 -10.89 -8.60
N LYS A 17 -34.15 -10.94 -8.94
CA LYS A 17 -35.27 -10.49 -8.08
C LYS A 17 -35.25 -11.13 -6.68
N ASP A 18 -34.96 -12.43 -6.56
CA ASP A 18 -34.94 -13.10 -5.25
C ASP A 18 -33.86 -12.56 -4.31
N GLN A 19 -32.70 -12.16 -4.86
CA GLN A 19 -31.64 -11.53 -4.07
C GLN A 19 -32.04 -10.12 -3.65
N ALA A 20 -32.59 -9.34 -4.58
CA ALA A 20 -33.09 -8.00 -4.29
C ALA A 20 -34.17 -8.01 -3.21
N GLU A 21 -35.11 -8.96 -3.29
CA GLU A 21 -36.19 -9.12 -2.31
C GLU A 21 -35.65 -9.40 -0.91
N ALA A 22 -34.71 -10.34 -0.79
CA ALA A 22 -34.13 -10.68 0.49
C ALA A 22 -33.31 -9.53 1.11
N GLU A 23 -32.66 -8.70 0.29
CA GLU A 23 -31.98 -7.50 0.76
C GLU A 23 -32.96 -6.41 1.25
N VAL A 24 -34.08 -6.24 0.54
CA VAL A 24 -35.16 -5.34 0.97
C VAL A 24 -35.74 -5.77 2.32
N GLU A 25 -35.98 -7.06 2.52
CA GLU A 25 -36.49 -7.58 3.79
C GLU A 25 -35.50 -7.33 4.94
N ASP A 26 -34.21 -7.59 4.76
CA ASP A 26 -33.17 -7.32 5.77
C ASP A 26 -33.12 -5.82 6.12
N ARG A 27 -33.13 -4.94 5.10
CA ARG A 27 -33.14 -3.49 5.31
C ARG A 27 -34.40 -3.04 6.02
N TRP A 28 -35.56 -3.59 5.65
CA TRP A 28 -36.84 -3.26 6.27
C TRP A 28 -36.87 -3.67 7.75
N HIS A 29 -36.36 -4.86 8.07
CA HIS A 29 -36.21 -5.31 9.45
C HIS A 29 -35.24 -4.43 10.26
N ALA A 30 -34.12 -4.02 9.66
CA ALA A 30 -33.19 -3.09 10.30
C ALA A 30 -33.85 -1.73 10.60
N LEU A 31 -34.63 -1.20 9.65
CA LEU A 31 -35.40 0.03 9.83
C LEU A 31 -36.43 -0.10 10.96
N LYS A 32 -37.17 -1.21 11.01
CA LYS A 32 -38.20 -1.48 12.04
C LYS A 32 -37.67 -1.49 13.47
N ARG A 33 -36.38 -1.79 13.68
CA ARG A 33 -35.75 -1.76 15.01
C ARG A 33 -35.60 -0.34 15.54
N VAL A 34 -35.48 0.64 14.67
CA VAL A 34 -35.32 2.06 15.01
C VAL A 34 -36.65 2.81 14.91
N ASP A 35 -37.44 2.49 13.89
CA ASP A 35 -38.75 3.07 13.63
C ASP A 35 -39.76 1.95 13.37
N PRO A 36 -40.55 1.54 14.38
CA PRO A 36 -41.55 0.48 14.21
C PRO A 36 -42.57 0.73 13.10
N GLY A 37 -42.76 2.00 12.69
CA GLY A 37 -43.64 2.40 11.59
C GLY A 37 -42.98 2.33 10.21
N ALA A 38 -41.71 1.94 10.11
CA ALA A 38 -41.01 1.87 8.84
C ALA A 38 -41.69 0.90 7.85
N THR A 39 -41.87 1.37 6.62
CA THR A 39 -42.49 0.61 5.53
C THR A 39 -41.44 -0.10 4.68
N ARG A 40 -41.89 -1.13 3.95
CA ARG A 40 -41.07 -1.82 2.96
C ARG A 40 -40.65 -0.87 1.82
N ASP A 41 -41.54 0.03 1.40
CA ASP A 41 -41.25 1.03 0.37
C ASP A 41 -40.08 1.95 0.76
N ARG A 42 -40.01 2.37 2.04
CA ARG A 42 -38.87 3.15 2.54
C ARG A 42 -37.55 2.37 2.47
N ALA A 43 -37.59 1.05 2.66
CA ALA A 43 -36.40 0.20 2.50
C ALA A 43 -35.95 0.16 1.03
N ILE A 44 -36.89 0.04 0.09
CA ILE A 44 -36.60 0.10 -1.36
C ILE A 44 -35.98 1.44 -1.73
N GLU A 45 -36.58 2.56 -1.30
CA GLU A 45 -36.05 3.91 -1.59
C GLU A 45 -34.63 4.09 -1.05
N GLN A 46 -34.34 3.62 0.17
CA GLN A 46 -32.99 3.68 0.74
C GLN A 46 -31.99 2.83 -0.06
N LEU A 47 -32.37 1.62 -0.48
CA LEU A 47 -31.50 0.74 -1.25
C LEU A 47 -31.28 1.27 -2.67
N ALA A 48 -32.30 1.82 -3.33
CA ALA A 48 -32.16 2.45 -4.64
C ALA A 48 -31.18 3.62 -4.59
N TRP A 49 -31.25 4.47 -3.55
CA TRP A 49 -30.28 5.54 -3.33
C TRP A 49 -28.88 5.00 -3.04
N GLU A 50 -28.76 3.97 -2.20
CA GLU A 50 -27.47 3.37 -1.85
C GLU A 50 -26.78 2.75 -3.08
N TYR A 51 -27.55 2.10 -3.94
CA TYR A 51 -27.05 1.40 -5.13
C TYR A 51 -26.98 2.26 -6.39
N THR A 52 -27.36 3.54 -6.30
CA THR A 52 -27.16 4.50 -7.38
C THR A 52 -25.69 4.46 -7.84
N PRO A 53 -25.43 4.30 -9.15
CA PRO A 53 -24.07 4.35 -9.69
C PRO A 53 -23.38 5.66 -9.35
N ARG A 54 -22.14 5.58 -8.84
CA ARG A 54 -21.31 6.72 -8.48
C ARG A 54 -19.90 6.47 -9.00
N SER A 55 -19.48 7.27 -9.97
CA SER A 55 -18.20 7.12 -10.70
C SER A 55 -17.12 8.12 -10.28
N ILE A 56 -17.50 9.21 -9.61
CA ILE A 56 -16.63 10.34 -9.28
C ILE A 56 -16.58 10.49 -7.77
N GLU A 57 -15.42 10.18 -7.20
CA GLU A 57 -15.13 10.43 -5.79
C GLU A 57 -14.23 11.65 -5.68
N HIS A 58 -14.56 12.60 -4.81
CA HIS A 58 -13.74 13.76 -4.58
C HIS A 58 -13.25 13.80 -3.14
N ILE A 59 -11.94 13.61 -2.94
CA ILE A 59 -11.29 13.78 -1.66
C ILE A 59 -10.86 15.23 -1.46
N LEU A 60 -11.15 15.77 -0.29
CA LEU A 60 -10.86 17.16 0.05
C LEU A 60 -10.60 17.35 1.55
N PRO A 61 -9.84 18.38 1.95
CA PRO A 61 -9.61 18.70 3.35
C PRO A 61 -10.91 18.97 4.13
N GLY A 62 -11.17 18.15 5.16
CA GLY A 62 -12.43 18.20 5.92
C GLY A 62 -12.62 19.42 6.83
N ALA A 63 -11.56 20.21 7.07
CA ALA A 63 -11.60 21.45 7.85
C ALA A 63 -11.54 22.73 7.00
N ASN A 64 -11.68 22.59 5.67
CA ASN A 64 -11.59 23.71 4.73
C ASN A 64 -12.98 24.05 4.16
N TRP A 65 -13.60 25.09 4.71
CA TRP A 65 -14.95 25.51 4.32
C TRP A 65 -15.05 25.86 2.84
N TYR A 66 -13.99 26.46 2.28
CA TYR A 66 -13.97 26.93 0.90
C TYR A 66 -14.03 25.75 -0.08
N PHE A 67 -13.26 24.70 0.20
CA PHE A 67 -13.32 23.47 -0.61
C PHE A 67 -14.63 22.72 -0.42
N MET A 68 -15.17 22.65 0.80
CA MET A 68 -16.45 21.99 1.04
C MET A 68 -17.62 22.66 0.30
N VAL A 69 -17.69 24.00 0.31
CA VAL A 69 -18.72 24.75 -0.44
C VAL A 69 -18.56 24.56 -1.95
N LYS A 70 -17.32 24.51 -2.46
CA LYS A 70 -17.07 24.20 -3.88
C LYS A 70 -17.48 22.78 -4.25
N ALA A 71 -17.15 21.81 -3.40
CA ALA A 71 -17.47 20.39 -3.62
C ALA A 71 -18.98 20.15 -3.61
N ALA A 72 -19.73 20.84 -2.75
CA ALA A 72 -21.19 20.82 -2.73
C ALA A 72 -21.83 21.23 -4.08
N ARG A 73 -21.14 22.07 -4.85
CA ARG A 73 -21.57 22.55 -6.17
C ARG A 73 -20.95 21.79 -7.34
N SER A 74 -20.15 20.77 -7.05
CA SER A 74 -19.43 20.01 -8.07
C SER A 74 -20.28 18.85 -8.62
N ALA A 75 -19.84 18.27 -9.75
CA ALA A 75 -20.41 17.05 -10.29
C ALA A 75 -19.94 15.77 -9.56
N ALA A 76 -19.20 15.88 -8.44
CA ALA A 76 -18.78 14.70 -7.69
C ALA A 76 -19.96 14.00 -7.03
N HIS A 77 -20.00 12.67 -7.16
CA HIS A 77 -21.04 11.81 -6.62
C HIS A 77 -20.79 11.44 -5.15
N ILE A 78 -19.51 11.28 -4.79
CA ILE A 78 -19.05 10.94 -3.44
C ILE A 78 -18.08 12.03 -3.00
N LEU A 79 -18.28 12.60 -1.82
CA LEU A 79 -17.36 13.54 -1.19
C LEU A 79 -16.69 12.88 0.01
N VAL A 80 -15.37 12.81 0.00
CA VAL A 80 -14.56 12.24 1.07
C VAL A 80 -13.90 13.38 1.85
N LEU A 81 -14.42 13.63 3.06
CA LEU A 81 -13.94 14.68 3.96
C LEU A 81 -12.75 14.17 4.77
N ASP A 82 -11.55 14.64 4.42
CA ASP A 82 -10.30 14.13 4.96
C ASP A 82 -9.94 14.74 6.31
N LEU A 83 -9.86 13.90 7.35
CA LEU A 83 -9.29 14.20 8.67
C LEU A 83 -7.90 13.60 8.88
N GLU A 84 -7.39 12.85 7.90
CA GLU A 84 -6.09 12.18 7.98
C GLU A 84 -4.98 13.10 7.48
N ASP A 85 -4.61 13.02 6.21
CA ASP A 85 -3.41 13.69 5.67
C ASP A 85 -3.62 15.20 5.50
N ALA A 86 -4.86 15.60 5.23
CA ALA A 86 -5.21 17.02 5.09
C ALA A 86 -5.19 17.81 6.41
N VAL A 87 -5.03 17.15 7.57
CA VAL A 87 -5.07 17.78 8.89
C VAL A 87 -3.73 17.62 9.60
N ALA A 88 -3.09 18.75 9.88
CA ALA A 88 -1.86 18.77 10.68
C ALA A 88 -2.10 18.24 12.11
N ALA A 89 -1.14 17.51 12.68
CA ALA A 89 -1.24 16.92 14.02
C ALA A 89 -1.66 17.92 15.11
N THR A 90 -1.14 19.14 15.07
CA THR A 90 -1.47 20.21 16.04
C THR A 90 -2.89 20.76 15.91
N ARG A 91 -3.60 20.43 14.82
CA ARG A 91 -4.96 20.89 14.55
C ARG A 91 -6.01 19.79 14.70
N LYS A 92 -5.63 18.53 14.94
CA LYS A 92 -6.57 17.39 14.96
C LYS A 92 -7.80 17.66 15.83
N HIS A 93 -7.62 18.18 17.04
CA HIS A 93 -8.73 18.49 17.93
C HIS A 93 -9.66 19.59 17.40
N ILE A 94 -9.10 20.71 16.92
CA ILE A 94 -9.92 21.85 16.45
C ILE A 94 -10.60 21.56 15.11
N ASP A 95 -9.92 20.83 14.23
CA ASP A 95 -10.41 20.49 12.89
C ASP A 95 -11.56 19.46 12.95
N ARG A 96 -11.63 18.61 13.97
CA ARG A 96 -12.81 17.79 14.26
C ARG A 96 -14.05 18.64 14.51
N SER A 97 -13.94 19.65 15.37
CA SER A 97 -15.05 20.56 15.67
C SER A 97 -15.47 21.37 14.44
N ILE A 98 -14.49 21.83 13.64
CA ILE A 98 -14.77 22.53 12.38
C ILE A 98 -15.53 21.62 11.41
N LEU A 99 -15.05 20.39 11.17
CA LEU A 99 -15.71 19.45 10.27
C LEU A 99 -17.15 19.17 10.72
N THR A 100 -17.35 18.87 12.00
CA THR A 100 -18.68 18.60 12.57
C THR A 100 -19.65 19.75 12.30
N LEU A 101 -19.22 21.00 12.56
CA LEU A 101 -20.06 22.19 12.33
C LEU A 101 -20.30 22.46 10.84
N LEU A 102 -19.29 22.27 9.99
CA LEU A 102 -19.44 22.44 8.54
C LEU A 102 -20.39 21.41 7.94
N VAL A 103 -20.28 20.12 8.30
CA VAL A 103 -21.21 19.09 7.83
C VAL A 103 -22.63 19.37 8.30
N ARG A 104 -22.83 19.75 9.57
CA ARG A 104 -24.14 20.18 10.08
C ARG A 104 -24.71 21.32 9.23
N ALA A 105 -23.94 22.37 8.99
CA ALA A 105 -24.36 23.51 8.18
C ALA A 105 -24.71 23.09 6.74
N LEU A 106 -23.82 22.35 6.07
CA LEU A 106 -23.96 21.92 4.67
C LEU A 106 -25.08 20.90 4.45
N ARG A 107 -25.50 20.18 5.49
CA ARG A 107 -26.72 19.36 5.52
C ARG A 107 -27.97 20.15 5.96
N GLY A 108 -27.87 21.47 6.00
CA GLY A 108 -29.00 22.36 6.25
C GLY A 108 -29.38 22.52 7.73
N ARG A 109 -28.54 22.10 8.69
CA ARG A 109 -28.77 22.42 10.11
C ARG A 109 -28.26 23.83 10.40
N GLY A 110 -29.08 24.63 11.08
CA GLY A 110 -28.69 25.99 11.48
C GLY A 110 -27.61 25.99 12.56
N LEU A 111 -26.67 26.93 12.46
CA LEU A 111 -25.65 27.22 13.46
C LEU A 111 -26.07 28.36 14.38
N THR A 112 -25.61 28.32 15.63
CA THR A 112 -25.68 29.46 16.55
C THR A 112 -24.66 30.54 16.18
N GLN A 113 -24.81 31.75 16.72
CA GLN A 113 -23.80 32.81 16.57
C GLN A 113 -22.42 32.35 17.04
N ALA A 114 -22.34 31.67 18.20
CA ALA A 114 -21.07 31.21 18.77
C ALA A 114 -20.38 30.17 17.88
N GLU A 115 -21.14 29.23 17.31
CA GLU A 115 -20.62 28.24 16.35
C GLU A 115 -20.13 28.92 15.06
N LEU A 116 -20.85 29.91 14.54
CA LEU A 116 -20.42 30.65 13.34
C LEU A 116 -19.14 31.47 13.61
N GLU A 117 -19.05 32.16 14.74
CA GLU A 117 -17.84 32.88 15.14
C GLU A 117 -16.66 31.93 15.37
N PHE A 118 -16.90 30.74 15.94
CA PHE A 118 -15.88 29.70 16.05
C PHE A 118 -15.36 29.27 14.68
N LEU A 119 -16.24 29.03 13.69
CA LEU A 119 -15.82 28.69 12.34
C LEU A 119 -15.02 29.83 11.69
N LYS A 120 -15.49 31.08 11.82
CA LYS A 120 -14.79 32.27 11.31
C LYS A 120 -13.38 32.41 11.87
N ALA A 121 -13.18 32.10 13.14
CA ALA A 121 -11.89 32.19 13.79
C ALA A 121 -10.93 31.05 13.41
N ASN A 122 -11.43 29.86 13.10
CA ASN A 122 -10.60 28.65 13.08
C ASN A 122 -10.59 27.87 11.76
N ALA A 123 -11.64 27.96 10.93
CA ALA A 123 -11.76 27.19 9.70
C ALA A 123 -10.81 27.70 8.60
N LEU A 124 -10.36 26.79 7.75
CA LEU A 124 -9.47 27.12 6.64
C LEU A 124 -10.26 27.53 5.39
N PRO A 125 -9.71 28.41 4.53
CA PRO A 125 -8.42 29.09 4.66
C PRO A 125 -8.45 30.27 5.66
N ALA A 126 -7.35 30.45 6.39
CA ALA A 126 -7.18 31.56 7.33
C ALA A 126 -7.30 32.93 6.64
N GLY A 127 -7.81 33.93 7.35
CA GLY A 127 -7.97 35.29 6.83
C GLY A 127 -9.16 35.49 5.87
N LYS A 128 -9.92 34.44 5.55
CA LYS A 128 -11.13 34.52 4.70
C LYS A 128 -12.45 34.42 5.49
N ALA A 129 -12.43 34.81 6.75
CA ALA A 129 -13.59 34.72 7.65
C ALA A 129 -14.82 35.48 7.15
N HIS A 130 -14.65 36.68 6.58
CA HIS A 130 -15.78 37.46 6.05
C HIS A 130 -16.47 36.76 4.87
N HIS A 131 -15.69 36.15 3.97
CA HIS A 131 -16.24 35.35 2.88
C HIS A 131 -17.02 34.15 3.36
N LEU A 132 -16.62 33.51 4.47
CA LEU A 132 -17.38 32.40 5.05
C LEU A 132 -18.79 32.85 5.46
N GLU A 133 -18.91 33.99 6.15
CA GLU A 133 -20.19 34.51 6.62
C GLU A 133 -21.15 34.85 5.48
N GLU A 134 -20.62 35.30 4.33
CA GLU A 134 -21.41 35.57 3.12
C GLU A 134 -22.17 34.35 2.60
N HIS A 135 -21.80 33.12 3.00
CA HIS A 135 -22.50 31.90 2.63
C HIS A 135 -23.70 31.56 3.53
N PHE A 136 -23.93 32.34 4.60
CA PHE A 136 -25.02 32.12 5.56
C PHE A 136 -26.11 33.19 5.46
N LEU A 137 -27.32 32.80 5.83
CA LEU A 137 -28.47 33.66 6.00
C LEU A 137 -28.93 33.56 7.46
N ARG A 138 -29.17 34.72 8.09
CA ARG A 138 -29.75 34.75 9.43
C ARG A 138 -31.23 34.40 9.36
N THR A 139 -31.65 33.41 10.15
CA THR A 139 -33.05 32.96 10.26
C THR A 139 -33.39 32.83 11.74
N GLY A 140 -34.02 33.88 12.29
CA GLY A 140 -34.25 33.99 13.73
C GLY A 140 -32.95 34.11 14.53
N ASP A 141 -32.74 33.15 15.44
CA ASP A 141 -31.56 33.02 16.30
C ASP A 141 -30.45 32.13 15.69
N ARG A 142 -30.67 31.59 14.48
CA ARG A 142 -29.73 30.70 13.79
C ARG A 142 -29.22 31.25 12.47
N PHE A 143 -28.12 30.68 12.01
CA PHE A 143 -27.48 30.94 10.72
C PHE A 143 -27.61 29.70 9.85
N MET A 144 -28.33 29.83 8.75
CA MET A 144 -28.57 28.77 7.79
C MET A 144 -27.63 28.95 6.61
N ILE A 145 -26.94 27.90 6.19
CA ILE A 145 -26.18 27.99 4.94
C ILE A 145 -27.15 28.17 3.77
N LYS A 146 -26.77 29.03 2.82
CA LYS A 146 -27.55 29.27 1.59
C LYS A 146 -27.80 27.93 0.85
N PRO A 147 -29.03 27.68 0.36
CA PRO A 147 -29.39 26.40 -0.24
C PRO A 147 -28.45 25.91 -1.34
N GLU A 148 -27.95 26.80 -2.20
CA GLU A 148 -27.00 26.50 -3.29
C GLU A 148 -25.59 26.11 -2.83
N ASN A 149 -25.32 26.15 -1.52
CA ASN A 149 -24.07 25.70 -0.92
C ASN A 149 -24.23 24.36 -0.18
N ARG A 150 -25.46 23.83 -0.07
CA ARG A 150 -25.70 22.57 0.64
C ARG A 150 -25.20 21.38 -0.15
N PHE A 151 -24.79 20.34 0.55
CA PHE A 151 -24.63 19.03 -0.07
C PHE A 151 -25.97 18.58 -0.63
N THR A 152 -25.97 18.09 -1.87
CA THR A 152 -27.20 17.60 -2.49
C THR A 152 -27.61 16.27 -1.87
N GLU A 153 -28.89 15.91 -2.00
CA GLU A 153 -29.37 14.59 -1.55
C GLU A 153 -28.75 13.44 -2.37
N GLN A 154 -28.26 13.72 -3.58
CA GLN A 154 -27.59 12.72 -4.42
C GLN A 154 -26.14 12.46 -3.98
N GLN A 155 -25.50 13.45 -3.35
CA GLN A 155 -24.11 13.34 -2.89
C GLN A 155 -23.99 12.46 -1.65
N MET A 156 -23.18 11.41 -1.80
CA MET A 156 -22.77 10.57 -0.69
C MET A 156 -21.60 11.25 0.05
N ILE A 157 -21.76 11.46 1.35
CA ILE A 157 -20.73 12.13 2.17
C ILE A 157 -20.05 11.09 3.05
N LEU A 158 -18.73 10.97 2.93
CA LEU A 158 -17.91 10.08 3.73
C LEU A 158 -16.92 10.92 4.55
N VAL A 159 -16.56 10.44 5.72
CA VAL A 159 -15.43 10.98 6.50
C VAL A 159 -14.27 10.01 6.36
N ARG A 160 -13.07 10.50 6.01
CA ARG A 160 -11.83 9.71 6.11
C ARG A 160 -11.22 9.96 7.49
N PRO A 161 -11.44 9.08 8.50
CA PRO A 161 -10.77 9.19 9.79
C PRO A 161 -9.28 8.89 9.63
N ASN A 162 -8.50 9.16 10.67
CA ASN A 162 -7.12 8.70 10.73
C ASN A 162 -7.05 7.17 10.83
N SER A 163 -5.95 6.58 10.36
CA SER A 163 -5.66 5.16 10.54
C SER A 163 -5.87 4.69 11.99
N LEU A 164 -6.52 3.53 12.17
CA LEU A 164 -6.86 2.90 13.46
C LEU A 164 -5.64 2.70 14.37
N ARG A 165 -4.44 2.70 13.79
CA ARG A 165 -3.15 2.50 14.46
C ARG A 165 -2.50 3.80 14.92
N THR A 166 -3.16 4.94 14.68
CA THR A 166 -2.77 6.24 15.19
C THR A 166 -3.61 6.59 16.41
N LYS A 167 -3.04 7.37 17.33
CA LYS A 167 -3.76 7.92 18.49
C LYS A 167 -4.94 8.84 18.13
N TRP A 168 -5.01 9.30 16.88
CA TRP A 168 -6.05 10.23 16.44
C TRP A 168 -7.37 9.52 16.15
N ALA A 169 -7.33 8.27 15.67
CA ALA A 169 -8.52 7.58 15.19
C ALA A 169 -9.65 7.52 16.21
N ALA A 170 -9.35 7.19 17.48
CA ALA A 170 -10.36 7.10 18.54
C ALA A 170 -11.19 8.39 18.65
N GLY A 171 -10.55 9.55 18.55
CA GLY A 171 -11.22 10.85 18.59
C GLY A 171 -12.08 11.12 17.35
N ASP A 172 -11.67 10.64 16.18
CA ASP A 172 -12.45 10.80 14.95
C ASP A 172 -13.75 9.99 15.01
N TYR A 173 -13.70 8.75 15.52
CA TYR A 173 -14.91 7.95 15.74
C TYR A 173 -15.79 8.52 16.85
N TYR A 174 -15.21 8.82 18.02
CA TYR A 174 -15.97 9.20 19.21
C TYR A 174 -16.50 10.65 19.19
N GLN A 175 -15.76 11.59 18.60
CA GLN A 175 -16.10 13.02 18.63
C GLN A 175 -16.72 13.53 17.33
N VAL A 176 -16.43 12.88 16.20
CA VAL A 176 -16.95 13.28 14.89
C VAL A 176 -18.03 12.31 14.44
N ILE A 177 -17.68 11.06 14.14
CA ILE A 177 -18.61 10.10 13.53
C ILE A 177 -19.83 9.87 14.44
N ARG A 178 -19.63 9.74 15.75
CA ARG A 178 -20.71 9.66 16.74
C ARG A 178 -21.65 10.88 16.72
N GLU A 179 -21.15 12.07 16.39
CA GLU A 179 -21.94 13.31 16.41
C GLU A 179 -22.71 13.55 15.11
N ILE A 180 -22.12 13.20 13.96
CA ILE A 180 -22.68 13.50 12.63
C ILE A 180 -23.04 12.27 11.80
N GLY A 181 -23.07 11.06 12.39
CA GLY A 181 -23.32 9.81 11.67
C GLY A 181 -24.66 9.79 10.92
N ASP A 182 -25.69 10.45 11.44
CA ASP A 182 -26.98 10.62 10.76
C ASP A 182 -26.95 11.62 9.58
N LEU A 183 -25.83 12.30 9.37
CA LEU A 183 -25.60 13.29 8.29
C LEU A 183 -24.63 12.79 7.22
N ILE A 184 -23.97 11.66 7.44
CA ILE A 184 -23.00 11.04 6.53
C ILE A 184 -23.47 9.64 6.12
N ALA A 185 -22.89 9.12 5.05
CA ALA A 185 -23.18 7.77 4.58
C ALA A 185 -22.23 6.72 5.16
N GLY A 186 -21.09 7.12 5.73
CA GLY A 186 -20.08 6.19 6.19
C GLY A 186 -18.69 6.79 6.28
N ILE A 187 -17.70 5.91 6.23
CA ILE A 187 -16.28 6.24 6.34
C ILE A 187 -15.48 5.78 5.14
N TYR A 188 -14.37 6.47 4.90
CA TYR A 188 -13.31 6.04 3.98
C TYR A 188 -12.11 5.63 4.82
N LEU A 189 -11.95 4.33 5.07
CA LEU A 189 -10.98 3.75 6.01
C LEU A 189 -9.59 3.67 5.35
N PRO A 190 -8.60 4.43 5.85
CA PRO A 190 -7.26 4.46 5.28
C PRO A 190 -6.32 3.42 5.88
N LYS A 191 -5.19 3.21 5.20
CA LYS A 191 -4.04 2.40 5.67
C LYS A 191 -4.45 1.03 6.20
N VAL A 192 -5.45 0.43 5.55
CA VAL A 192 -5.91 -0.91 5.91
C VAL A 192 -4.78 -1.89 5.65
N GLU A 193 -4.41 -2.67 6.67
CA GLU A 193 -3.45 -3.76 6.48
C GLU A 193 -4.15 -5.04 6.04
N GLY A 194 -5.33 -5.32 6.57
CA GLY A 194 -6.03 -6.59 6.38
C GLY A 194 -7.48 -6.59 6.91
N PRO A 195 -8.15 -7.74 6.89
CA PRO A 195 -9.57 -7.84 7.23
C PRO A 195 -9.89 -7.47 8.68
N GLU A 196 -8.93 -7.59 9.61
CA GLU A 196 -9.16 -7.24 11.02
C GLU A 196 -9.34 -5.73 11.22
N ASP A 197 -8.65 -4.90 10.46
CA ASP A 197 -8.80 -3.44 10.53
C ASP A 197 -10.23 -3.04 10.15
N VAL A 198 -10.78 -3.66 9.10
CA VAL A 198 -12.17 -3.45 8.68
C VAL A 198 -13.14 -4.01 9.72
N ARG A 199 -12.86 -5.19 10.30
CA ARG A 199 -13.72 -5.79 11.33
C ARG A 199 -13.87 -4.84 12.51
N VAL A 200 -12.79 -4.29 13.02
CA VAL A 200 -12.81 -3.32 14.14
C VAL A 200 -13.55 -2.04 13.76
N ALA A 201 -13.40 -1.53 12.54
CA ALA A 201 -14.18 -0.38 12.08
C ALA A 201 -15.69 -0.68 12.06
N VAL A 202 -16.11 -1.85 11.55
CA VAL A 202 -17.52 -2.29 11.58
C VAL A 202 -18.05 -2.38 13.01
N GLN A 203 -17.28 -2.95 13.92
CA GLN A 203 -17.64 -3.06 15.34
C GLN A 203 -17.94 -1.70 15.96
N ILE A 204 -17.05 -0.73 15.73
CA ILE A 204 -17.21 0.64 16.25
C ILE A 204 -18.44 1.30 15.64
N LEU A 205 -18.61 1.24 14.32
CA LEU A 205 -19.77 1.85 13.65
C LEU A 205 -21.09 1.26 14.13
N ARG A 206 -21.19 -0.07 14.25
CA ARG A 206 -22.38 -0.74 14.79
C ARG A 206 -22.70 -0.31 16.21
N ALA A 207 -21.68 -0.23 17.07
CA ALA A 207 -21.86 0.20 18.45
C ALA A 207 -22.35 1.67 18.52
N LEU A 208 -21.77 2.57 17.72
CA LEU A 208 -22.24 3.96 17.61
C LEU A 208 -23.68 4.04 17.08
N GLN A 209 -24.02 3.25 16.07
CA GLN A 209 -25.40 3.18 15.54
C GLN A 209 -26.39 2.72 16.60
N GLN A 210 -26.06 1.68 17.36
CA GLN A 210 -26.89 1.20 18.46
C GLN A 210 -27.06 2.27 19.55
N GLU A 211 -25.96 2.90 19.99
CA GLU A 211 -25.97 3.95 21.02
C GLU A 211 -26.82 5.16 20.62
N ARG A 212 -26.73 5.58 19.35
CA ARG A 212 -27.41 6.77 18.83
C ARG A 212 -28.80 6.47 18.26
N GLY A 213 -29.22 5.20 18.26
CA GLY A 213 -30.50 4.77 17.69
C GLY A 213 -30.56 4.96 16.17
N TRP A 214 -29.45 4.77 15.47
CA TRP A 214 -29.40 4.79 14.00
C TRP A 214 -29.64 3.39 13.42
N VAL A 215 -30.03 3.36 12.15
CA VAL A 215 -30.26 2.09 11.43
C VAL A 215 -28.95 1.31 11.37
N LEU A 216 -28.94 0.09 11.92
CA LEU A 216 -27.74 -0.75 11.93
C LEU A 216 -27.29 -1.09 10.50
N GLY A 217 -25.99 -1.04 10.24
CA GLY A 217 -25.42 -1.34 8.91
C GLY A 217 -25.65 -0.27 7.84
N SER A 218 -26.26 0.88 8.19
CA SER A 218 -26.43 2.02 7.27
C SER A 218 -25.12 2.75 6.93
N HIS A 219 -24.13 2.72 7.82
CA HIS A 219 -22.82 3.34 7.58
C HIS A 219 -21.96 2.42 6.72
N LYS A 220 -21.54 2.90 5.55
CA LYS A 220 -20.68 2.18 4.63
C LYS A 220 -19.20 2.37 4.93
N ILE A 221 -18.39 1.39 4.53
CA ILE A 221 -16.93 1.44 4.65
C ILE A 221 -16.33 1.33 3.26
N PHE A 222 -15.60 2.37 2.88
CA PHE A 222 -14.79 2.42 1.67
C PHE A 222 -13.35 2.17 2.08
N VAL A 223 -12.71 1.14 1.53
CA VAL A 223 -11.38 0.73 1.97
C VAL A 223 -10.31 1.29 1.05
N HIS A 224 -9.37 2.04 1.62
CA HIS A 224 -8.17 2.48 0.91
C HIS A 224 -7.05 1.45 1.09
N THR A 225 -6.67 0.76 0.01
CA THR A 225 -5.55 -0.18 -0.01
C THR A 225 -4.29 0.54 -0.47
N GLU A 226 -3.46 0.90 0.50
CA GLU A 226 -2.19 1.62 0.31
C GLU A 226 -0.98 0.70 0.46
N LEU A 227 -1.19 -0.51 1.00
CA LEU A 227 -0.14 -1.47 1.34
C LEU A 227 -0.25 -2.75 0.50
N PRO A 228 0.88 -3.35 0.07
CA PRO A 228 0.87 -4.59 -0.70
C PRO A 228 0.13 -5.74 -0.02
N GLY A 229 0.25 -5.86 1.30
CA GLY A 229 -0.46 -6.89 2.07
C GLY A 229 -1.99 -6.77 2.01
N ALA A 230 -2.51 -5.56 1.84
CA ALA A 230 -3.94 -5.31 1.71
C ALA A 230 -4.45 -5.66 0.31
N VAL A 231 -3.68 -5.32 -0.73
CA VAL A 231 -3.98 -5.72 -2.12
C VAL A 231 -4.05 -7.24 -2.25
N LEU A 232 -3.08 -7.96 -1.66
CA LEU A 232 -3.07 -9.43 -1.69
C LEU A 232 -4.30 -10.05 -1.02
N ARG A 233 -4.86 -9.39 -0.01
CA ARG A 233 -6.01 -9.85 0.79
C ARG A 233 -7.31 -9.09 0.46
N ALA A 234 -7.40 -8.44 -0.69
CA ALA A 234 -8.51 -7.55 -1.02
C ALA A 234 -9.88 -8.26 -0.96
N GLU A 235 -9.96 -9.52 -1.39
CA GLU A 235 -11.21 -10.29 -1.32
C GLU A 235 -11.63 -10.57 0.13
N GLU A 236 -10.69 -10.98 0.99
CA GLU A 236 -10.94 -11.19 2.43
C GLU A 236 -11.41 -9.90 3.11
N ILE A 237 -10.80 -8.77 2.77
CA ILE A 237 -11.14 -7.42 3.26
C ILE A 237 -12.58 -7.06 2.86
N LEU A 238 -12.94 -7.26 1.60
CA LEU A 238 -14.27 -6.95 1.07
C LEU A 238 -15.36 -7.91 1.61
N ALA A 239 -14.98 -9.13 1.96
CA ALA A 239 -15.88 -10.15 2.52
C ALA A 239 -16.10 -10.04 4.03
N VAL A 240 -15.55 -9.02 4.71
CA VAL A 240 -15.68 -8.87 6.17
C VAL A 240 -17.13 -8.64 6.60
N ALA A 241 -17.85 -7.74 5.94
CA ALA A 241 -19.19 -7.33 6.36
C ALA A 241 -20.00 -6.72 5.19
N PRO A 242 -21.35 -6.73 5.23
CA PRO A 242 -22.17 -6.08 4.20
C PRO A 242 -21.97 -4.56 4.14
N GLU A 243 -21.51 -3.93 5.22
CA GLU A 243 -21.15 -2.51 5.29
C GLU A 243 -19.98 -2.12 4.39
N VAL A 244 -19.09 -3.06 4.04
CA VAL A 244 -17.98 -2.79 3.13
C VAL A 244 -18.53 -2.58 1.73
N GLU A 245 -18.22 -1.45 1.11
CA GLU A 245 -18.81 -1.01 -0.16
C GLU A 245 -17.79 -1.04 -1.30
N GLU A 246 -16.54 -0.72 -0.99
CA GLU A 246 -15.51 -0.45 -1.98
C GLU A 246 -14.12 -0.88 -1.51
N VAL A 247 -13.29 -1.24 -2.49
CA VAL A 247 -11.83 -1.22 -2.37
C VAL A 247 -11.21 -0.23 -3.38
N ASN A 248 -10.27 0.60 -2.92
CA ASN A 248 -9.64 1.67 -3.69
C ASN A 248 -8.11 1.59 -3.61
N LEU A 249 -7.40 1.71 -4.75
CA LEU A 249 -5.94 1.71 -4.77
C LEU A 249 -5.35 3.09 -4.46
N GLY A 250 -4.65 3.21 -3.34
CA GLY A 250 -3.85 4.38 -2.99
C GLY A 250 -2.53 4.40 -3.77
N VAL A 251 -2.56 4.98 -4.99
CA VAL A 251 -1.46 4.87 -5.97
C VAL A 251 -0.13 5.43 -5.48
N LEU A 252 -0.14 6.50 -4.68
CA LEU A 252 1.07 7.15 -4.16
C LEU A 252 1.75 6.25 -3.11
N ASP A 253 1.01 5.89 -2.07
CA ASP A 253 1.51 5.08 -0.96
C ASP A 253 1.84 3.65 -1.41
N TYR A 254 1.04 3.05 -2.29
CA TYR A 254 1.33 1.72 -2.83
C TYR A 254 2.64 1.71 -3.61
N THR A 255 2.83 2.70 -4.50
CA THR A 255 4.08 2.85 -5.26
C THR A 255 5.27 2.97 -4.32
N ALA A 256 5.14 3.80 -3.28
CA ALA A 256 6.19 3.96 -2.28
C ALA A 256 6.46 2.62 -1.56
N ALA A 257 5.40 1.95 -1.08
CA ALA A 257 5.49 0.71 -0.31
C ALA A 257 6.07 -0.47 -1.11
N THR A 258 5.96 -0.46 -2.44
CA THR A 258 6.60 -1.42 -3.34
C THR A 258 8.01 -1.02 -3.81
N GLY A 259 8.49 0.16 -3.41
CA GLY A 259 9.80 0.67 -3.83
C GLY A 259 9.83 1.26 -5.24
N GLY A 260 8.66 1.55 -5.82
CA GLY A 260 8.53 2.13 -7.15
C GLY A 260 8.94 3.61 -7.20
N ARG A 261 9.33 4.06 -8.39
CA ARG A 261 9.75 5.45 -8.66
C ARG A 261 8.55 6.31 -9.10
N SER A 262 8.72 7.63 -9.12
CA SER A 262 7.64 8.57 -9.48
C SER A 262 6.97 8.29 -10.83
N VAL A 263 7.70 7.76 -11.81
CA VAL A 263 7.15 7.37 -13.12
C VAL A 263 6.06 6.30 -13.02
N VAL A 264 6.12 5.43 -12.00
CA VAL A 264 5.06 4.44 -11.73
C VAL A 264 3.72 5.13 -11.47
N GLN A 265 3.72 6.27 -10.80
CA GLN A 265 2.51 7.03 -10.50
C GLN A 265 1.97 7.74 -11.75
N GLN A 266 2.85 8.16 -12.66
CA GLN A 266 2.50 8.79 -13.93
C GLN A 266 1.96 7.77 -14.94
N GLU A 267 2.51 6.56 -14.93
CA GLU A 267 2.11 5.43 -15.79
C GLU A 267 1.41 4.34 -14.98
N GLN A 268 0.52 4.74 -14.08
CA GLN A 268 -0.12 3.87 -13.10
C GLN A 268 -0.83 2.65 -13.71
N TYR A 269 -1.45 2.79 -14.89
CA TYR A 269 -2.13 1.67 -15.55
C TYR A 269 -1.20 0.68 -16.28
N THR A 270 0.08 1.03 -16.44
CA THR A 270 1.12 0.13 -16.93
C THR A 270 1.81 -0.59 -15.77
N TYR A 271 2.38 0.17 -14.84
CA TYR A 271 3.19 -0.39 -13.75
C TYR A 271 2.35 -1.06 -12.65
N LEU A 272 1.17 -0.53 -12.35
CA LEU A 272 0.27 -1.03 -11.29
C LEU A 272 -0.77 -2.00 -11.85
N ARG A 273 -0.45 -2.72 -12.93
CA ARG A 273 -1.38 -3.64 -13.61
C ARG A 273 -1.93 -4.73 -12.68
N TYR A 274 -1.05 -5.35 -11.88
CA TYR A 274 -1.45 -6.39 -10.92
C TYR A 274 -2.40 -5.88 -9.84
N PRO A 275 -2.05 -4.86 -9.02
CA PRO A 275 -2.95 -4.42 -7.96
C PRO A 275 -4.29 -3.95 -8.51
N LEU A 276 -4.34 -3.22 -9.63
CA LEU A 276 -5.60 -2.78 -10.23
C LEU A 276 -6.50 -3.96 -10.62
N LEU A 277 -5.98 -4.96 -11.34
CA LEU A 277 -6.75 -6.13 -11.72
C LEU A 277 -7.15 -6.99 -10.50
N LYS A 278 -6.27 -7.11 -9.50
CA LYS A 278 -6.55 -7.86 -8.27
C LYS A 278 -7.71 -7.24 -7.48
N LEU A 279 -7.77 -5.91 -7.41
CA LEU A 279 -8.88 -5.19 -6.77
C LEU A 279 -10.19 -5.36 -7.55
N VAL A 280 -10.14 -5.27 -8.89
CA VAL A 280 -11.31 -5.50 -9.74
C VAL A 280 -11.85 -6.92 -9.58
N GLU A 281 -10.98 -7.93 -9.57
CA GLU A 281 -11.34 -9.33 -9.35
C GLU A 281 -12.01 -9.51 -7.98
N ALA A 282 -11.39 -9.03 -6.91
CA ALA A 282 -11.91 -9.12 -5.54
C ALA A 282 -13.28 -8.43 -5.39
N ALA A 283 -13.43 -7.24 -5.97
CA ALA A 283 -14.69 -6.49 -5.97
C ALA A 283 -15.80 -7.26 -6.70
N ARG A 284 -15.51 -7.82 -7.87
CA ARG A 284 -16.47 -8.65 -8.61
C ARG A 284 -16.82 -9.95 -7.90
N ALA A 285 -15.86 -10.61 -7.25
CA ALA A 285 -16.10 -11.81 -6.45
C ALA A 285 -17.12 -11.53 -5.33
N THR A 286 -17.01 -10.37 -4.68
CA THR A 286 -17.79 -9.99 -3.49
C THR A 286 -19.01 -9.11 -3.78
N GLY A 287 -19.23 -8.70 -5.04
CA GLY A 287 -20.34 -7.83 -5.44
C GLY A 287 -20.20 -6.39 -4.92
N LYS A 288 -18.96 -5.91 -4.83
CA LYS A 288 -18.56 -4.59 -4.30
C LYS A 288 -17.95 -3.73 -5.41
N ALA A 289 -17.68 -2.46 -5.11
CA ALA A 289 -17.03 -1.56 -6.04
C ALA A 289 -15.49 -1.70 -6.00
N ALA A 290 -14.87 -1.60 -7.17
CA ALA A 290 -13.43 -1.34 -7.30
C ALA A 290 -13.23 0.09 -7.78
N ALA A 291 -12.35 0.81 -7.12
CA ALA A 291 -11.98 2.18 -7.43
C ALA A 291 -10.47 2.33 -7.63
N THR A 292 -10.07 3.43 -8.26
CA THR A 292 -8.66 3.79 -8.48
C THR A 292 -8.38 5.22 -8.04
N GLY A 293 -7.12 5.46 -7.65
CA GLY A 293 -6.66 6.74 -7.13
C GLY A 293 -6.63 7.89 -8.14
N ILE A 294 -6.06 9.00 -7.70
CA ILE A 294 -6.00 10.25 -8.47
C ILE A 294 -5.12 10.15 -9.72
N THR A 295 -5.40 11.01 -10.69
CA THR A 295 -4.38 11.42 -11.67
C THR A 295 -3.35 12.29 -10.96
N VAL A 296 -2.06 12.01 -11.13
CA VAL A 296 -1.01 12.79 -10.45
C VAL A 296 -0.88 14.21 -11.00
N THR A 297 -1.25 14.43 -12.26
CA THR A 297 -1.28 15.76 -12.88
C THR A 297 -2.64 16.42 -12.66
N LEU A 298 -2.63 17.70 -12.27
CA LEU A 298 -3.83 18.46 -11.92
C LEU A 298 -4.56 19.05 -13.14
N ASN A 299 -4.84 18.22 -14.15
CA ASN A 299 -5.52 18.64 -15.38
C ASN A 299 -6.58 17.63 -15.85
N ALA A 300 -7.53 18.10 -16.67
CA ALA A 300 -8.65 17.30 -17.13
C ALA A 300 -8.27 16.28 -18.21
N ASP A 301 -7.37 16.63 -19.13
CA ASP A 301 -7.05 15.80 -20.31
C ASP A 301 -6.26 14.53 -19.95
N ASP A 302 -5.30 14.62 -19.02
CA ASP A 302 -4.61 13.44 -18.51
C ASP A 302 -5.54 12.60 -17.65
N THR A 303 -6.43 13.25 -16.88
CA THR A 303 -7.44 12.55 -16.10
C THR A 303 -8.42 11.79 -16.99
N GLU A 304 -8.80 12.35 -18.13
CA GLU A 304 -9.62 11.67 -19.13
C GLU A 304 -8.93 10.40 -19.65
N LYS A 305 -7.64 10.48 -20.03
CA LYS A 305 -6.87 9.29 -20.48
C LYS A 305 -6.84 8.21 -19.41
N ASP A 306 -6.57 8.60 -18.16
CA ASP A 306 -6.54 7.70 -17.02
C ASP A 306 -7.93 7.14 -16.68
N THR A 307 -9.00 7.89 -16.97
CA THR A 307 -10.39 7.45 -16.81
C THR A 307 -10.75 6.37 -17.84
N VAL A 308 -10.41 6.59 -19.11
CA VAL A 308 -10.63 5.60 -20.18
C VAL A 308 -9.89 4.29 -19.88
N ARG A 309 -8.65 4.38 -19.39
CA ARG A 309 -7.88 3.19 -18.96
C ARG A 309 -8.52 2.50 -17.76
N ALA A 310 -8.98 3.24 -16.75
CA ALA A 310 -9.69 2.67 -15.61
C ALA A 310 -10.93 1.87 -16.03
N ILE A 311 -11.75 2.47 -16.90
CA ILE A 311 -12.97 1.85 -17.44
C ILE A 311 -12.62 0.55 -18.17
N ALA A 312 -11.59 0.57 -19.01
CA ALA A 312 -11.12 -0.61 -19.74
C ALA A 312 -10.72 -1.76 -18.80
N LEU A 313 -10.15 -1.45 -17.63
CA LEU A 313 -9.82 -2.45 -16.61
C LEU A 313 -11.04 -3.00 -15.85
N GLY A 314 -12.20 -2.37 -15.98
CA GLY A 314 -13.40 -2.71 -15.22
C GLY A 314 -13.51 -2.03 -13.86
N ILE A 315 -12.78 -0.93 -13.65
CA ILE A 315 -12.93 -0.07 -12.48
C ILE A 315 -14.30 0.62 -12.53
N HIS A 316 -14.96 0.77 -11.39
CA HIS A 316 -16.31 1.32 -11.29
C HIS A 316 -16.33 2.82 -10.97
N ARG A 317 -15.24 3.36 -10.40
CA ARG A 317 -15.10 4.78 -10.10
C ARG A 317 -13.65 5.23 -9.93
N LYS A 318 -13.42 6.54 -10.08
CA LYS A 318 -12.10 7.16 -9.97
C LYS A 318 -12.11 8.31 -8.97
N THR A 319 -11.05 8.40 -8.17
CA THR A 319 -10.87 9.45 -7.18
C THR A 319 -10.26 10.72 -7.78
N SER A 320 -10.71 11.87 -7.29
CA SER A 320 -10.31 13.22 -7.66
C SER A 320 -9.84 13.98 -6.41
N ALA A 321 -8.74 14.72 -6.53
CA ALA A 321 -8.31 15.70 -5.52
C ALA A 321 -8.41 17.15 -6.05
N HIS A 322 -8.92 17.36 -7.28
CA HIS A 322 -8.95 18.67 -7.92
C HIS A 322 -10.16 18.81 -8.86
N PRO A 323 -10.78 20.00 -9.00
CA PRO A 323 -11.91 20.20 -9.91
C PRO A 323 -11.66 19.76 -11.36
N ALA A 324 -10.44 19.95 -11.87
CA ALA A 324 -10.09 19.49 -13.23
C ALA A 324 -10.16 17.95 -13.38
N HIS A 325 -9.91 17.18 -12.31
CA HIS A 325 -10.09 15.74 -12.37
C HIS A 325 -11.58 15.39 -12.42
N ILE A 326 -12.44 16.11 -11.69
CA ILE A 326 -13.91 15.90 -11.77
C ILE A 326 -14.36 16.08 -13.22
N GLU A 327 -13.89 17.15 -13.88
CA GLU A 327 -14.18 17.39 -15.30
C GLU A 327 -13.71 16.23 -16.19
N GLY A 328 -12.45 15.79 -16.06
CA GLY A 328 -11.89 14.70 -16.87
C GLY A 328 -12.63 13.37 -16.68
N ILE A 329 -13.06 13.05 -15.45
CA ILE A 329 -13.84 11.84 -15.16
C ILE A 329 -15.26 11.97 -15.73
N ALA A 330 -15.90 13.13 -15.55
CA ALA A 330 -17.28 13.37 -15.98
C ALA A 330 -17.48 13.24 -17.49
N ARG A 331 -16.43 13.44 -18.30
CA ARG A 331 -16.46 13.20 -19.77
C ARG A 331 -16.83 11.74 -20.13
N HIS A 332 -16.58 10.77 -19.23
CA HIS A 332 -16.83 9.33 -19.44
C HIS A 332 -17.69 8.70 -18.33
N ASP A 333 -18.45 9.51 -17.58
CA ASP A 333 -19.25 9.06 -16.44
C ASP A 333 -20.15 7.86 -16.77
N ALA A 334 -20.93 7.96 -17.85
CA ALA A 334 -21.84 6.91 -18.29
C ALA A 334 -21.14 5.65 -18.86
N ALA A 335 -19.83 5.70 -19.10
CA ALA A 335 -19.06 4.57 -19.64
C ALA A 335 -18.49 3.66 -18.55
N PHE A 336 -18.55 4.06 -17.27
CA PHE A 336 -18.16 3.19 -16.16
C PHE A 336 -19.07 1.94 -16.09
N PRO A 337 -18.50 0.75 -15.90
CA PRO A 337 -19.30 -0.46 -15.71
C PRO A 337 -20.12 -0.37 -14.41
N PRO A 338 -21.35 -0.91 -14.40
CA PRO A 338 -22.16 -0.94 -13.19
C PRO A 338 -21.59 -1.92 -12.15
N VAL A 339 -21.79 -1.62 -10.87
CA VAL A 339 -21.50 -2.56 -9.78
C VAL A 339 -22.64 -3.59 -9.73
N VAL A 340 -22.32 -4.86 -9.96
CA VAL A 340 -23.29 -5.96 -9.81
C VAL A 340 -23.19 -6.54 -8.40
N ARG A 341 -24.19 -6.27 -7.59
CA ARG A 341 -24.31 -6.70 -6.19
C ARG A 341 -24.52 -8.20 -6.09
N LYS A 342 -24.03 -8.76 -4.98
CA LYS A 342 -24.21 -10.16 -4.61
C LYS A 342 -24.55 -10.25 -3.14
N ARG A 343 -25.54 -11.09 -2.80
CA ARG A 343 -25.72 -11.48 -1.39
C ARG A 343 -24.69 -12.54 -1.03
N ALA A 344 -23.91 -12.25 0.00
CA ALA A 344 -22.93 -13.16 0.58
C ALA A 344 -23.30 -13.44 2.04
N ARG A 345 -22.84 -14.57 2.57
CA ARG A 345 -22.87 -14.82 4.01
C ARG A 345 -21.65 -14.18 4.63
N TYR A 346 -21.88 -13.35 5.64
CA TYR A 346 -20.81 -12.69 6.38
C TYR A 346 -20.65 -13.37 7.74
N PRO A 347 -19.42 -13.43 8.28
CA PRO A 347 -19.21 -13.93 9.62
C PRO A 347 -19.92 -13.03 10.64
N GLU A 348 -20.35 -13.61 11.76
CA GLU A 348 -20.79 -12.81 12.89
C GLU A 348 -19.62 -11.96 13.41
N ILE A 349 -19.92 -10.70 13.74
CA ILE A 349 -18.94 -9.74 14.26
C ILE A 349 -19.40 -9.39 15.68
N PRO A 350 -18.57 -9.62 16.71
CA PRO A 350 -18.95 -9.35 18.09
C PRO A 350 -19.02 -7.84 18.34
N ASP A 351 -19.76 -7.43 19.37
CA ASP A 351 -19.97 -6.02 19.71
C ASP A 351 -18.69 -5.31 20.20
N PHE A 352 -18.66 -3.99 20.05
CA PHE A 352 -17.58 -3.13 20.56
C PHE A 352 -17.93 -2.47 21.90
N ASP A 353 -17.01 -2.47 22.86
CA ASP A 353 -17.15 -1.69 24.10
C ASP A 353 -16.90 -0.19 23.83
N LEU A 354 -17.96 0.62 23.73
CA LEU A 354 -17.83 2.07 23.54
C LEU A 354 -17.10 2.77 24.69
N ALA A 355 -17.16 2.24 25.92
CA ALA A 355 -16.40 2.80 27.03
C ALA A 355 -14.89 2.62 26.80
N ARG A 356 -14.46 1.57 26.09
CA ARG A 356 -13.08 1.43 25.64
C ARG A 356 -12.71 2.55 24.66
N LEU A 357 -13.58 2.88 23.70
CA LEU A 357 -13.31 3.94 22.74
C LEU A 357 -13.07 5.28 23.45
N GLU A 358 -13.95 5.64 24.40
CA GLU A 358 -13.81 6.86 25.20
C GLU A 358 -12.50 6.90 26.00
N ARG A 359 -12.14 5.79 26.68
CA ARG A 359 -10.86 5.69 27.39
C ARG A 359 -9.66 5.92 26.47
N LEU A 360 -9.69 5.37 25.26
CA LEU A 360 -8.62 5.57 24.27
C LEU A 360 -8.51 7.04 23.82
N VAL A 361 -9.63 7.76 23.69
CA VAL A 361 -9.63 9.20 23.41
C VAL A 361 -8.94 9.96 24.53
N GLN A 362 -9.32 9.69 25.79
CA GLN A 362 -8.76 10.37 26.96
C GLN A 362 -7.27 10.07 27.16
N ALA A 363 -6.85 8.85 26.84
CA ALA A 363 -5.46 8.41 26.95
C ALA A 363 -4.60 8.76 25.73
N GLU A 364 -5.19 9.32 24.66
CA GLU A 364 -4.52 9.52 23.37
C GLU A 364 -3.81 8.25 22.85
N GLN A 365 -4.54 7.13 22.85
CA GLN A 365 -4.02 5.83 22.42
C GLN A 365 -4.70 5.35 21.12
N PRO A 366 -3.98 4.59 20.29
CA PRO A 366 -4.55 4.04 19.07
C PRO A 366 -5.57 2.93 19.38
N ILE A 367 -6.51 2.71 18.46
CA ILE A 367 -7.54 1.69 18.58
C ILE A 367 -6.92 0.30 18.41
N LEU A 368 -6.07 0.18 17.39
CA LEU A 368 -5.26 -1.00 17.10
C LEU A 368 -3.80 -0.74 17.49
N PRO A 369 -3.04 -1.77 17.88
CA PRO A 369 -1.63 -1.60 18.15
C PRO A 369 -0.88 -0.95 16.97
N PRO A 370 0.04 -0.01 17.25
CA PRO A 370 0.90 0.55 16.21
C PRO A 370 1.74 -0.57 15.58
N ILE A 371 2.05 -0.41 14.29
CA ILE A 371 3.01 -1.29 13.62
C ILE A 371 4.40 -0.81 14.02
N VAL A 372 5.19 -1.68 14.62
CA VAL A 372 6.60 -1.39 14.93
C VAL A 372 7.44 -1.76 13.73
N PHE A 373 8.17 -0.77 13.19
CA PHE A 373 9.14 -1.02 12.15
C PHE A 373 10.37 -1.75 12.73
N VAL A 374 10.55 -3.02 12.37
CA VAL A 374 11.75 -3.79 12.73
C VAL A 374 12.68 -3.85 11.51
N PRO A 375 13.86 -3.21 11.56
CA PRO A 375 14.76 -3.17 10.41
C PRO A 375 15.36 -4.54 10.14
N ARG A 376 15.28 -5.00 8.89
CA ARG A 376 15.98 -6.20 8.44
C ARG A 376 17.33 -5.84 7.79
N PRO A 377 18.37 -6.67 7.94
CA PRO A 377 19.61 -6.48 7.18
C PRO A 377 19.33 -6.48 5.68
N VAL A 378 19.78 -5.45 4.97
CA VAL A 378 19.60 -5.39 3.51
C VAL A 378 20.82 -6.01 2.83
N THR A 379 20.64 -7.10 2.10
CA THR A 379 21.70 -7.64 1.24
C THR A 379 21.61 -6.99 -0.13
N LEU A 380 22.72 -6.41 -0.62
CA LEU A 380 22.77 -5.86 -1.97
C LEU A 380 22.58 -6.98 -2.99
N CYS A 381 21.78 -6.71 -4.01
CA CYS A 381 21.50 -7.65 -5.09
C CYS A 381 21.16 -6.93 -6.41
N ARG A 382 21.67 -5.71 -6.64
CA ARG A 382 21.32 -4.90 -7.83
C ARG A 382 21.60 -5.65 -9.13
N SER A 383 22.74 -6.33 -9.18
CA SER A 383 23.11 -7.24 -10.26
C SER A 383 23.38 -8.65 -9.71
N VAL A 384 22.80 -9.64 -10.37
CA VAL A 384 22.94 -11.06 -10.05
C VAL A 384 23.52 -11.78 -11.26
N VAL A 385 24.69 -12.40 -11.11
CA VAL A 385 25.31 -13.22 -12.16
C VAL A 385 25.12 -14.69 -11.80
N THR A 386 24.47 -15.46 -12.68
CA THR A 386 24.34 -16.91 -12.55
C THR A 386 25.41 -17.62 -13.36
N VAL A 387 26.08 -18.63 -12.78
CA VAL A 387 27.12 -19.41 -13.48
C VAL A 387 27.01 -20.89 -13.14
N ALA A 388 27.25 -21.75 -14.12
CA ALA A 388 27.30 -23.19 -13.91
C ALA A 388 28.53 -23.56 -13.07
N GLY A 389 28.36 -24.42 -12.05
CA GLY A 389 29.45 -24.78 -11.13
C GLY A 389 30.64 -25.49 -11.77
N GLN A 390 30.46 -26.08 -12.95
CA GLN A 390 31.55 -26.67 -13.75
C GLN A 390 32.33 -25.63 -14.59
N ASP A 391 31.77 -24.45 -14.82
CA ASP A 391 32.41 -23.39 -15.60
C ASP A 391 33.31 -22.52 -14.71
N LEU A 392 34.51 -23.01 -14.45
CA LEU A 392 35.50 -22.30 -13.62
C LEU A 392 35.97 -20.97 -14.23
N ASN A 393 35.92 -20.84 -15.56
CA ASN A 393 36.30 -19.60 -16.25
C ASN A 393 35.21 -18.55 -16.09
N GLY A 394 33.94 -18.94 -16.33
CA GLY A 394 32.79 -18.09 -16.05
C GLY A 394 32.72 -17.68 -14.59
N LEU A 395 32.99 -18.61 -13.66
CA LEU A 395 32.98 -18.31 -12.22
C LEU A 395 34.06 -17.28 -11.86
N ARG A 396 35.27 -17.42 -12.40
CA ARG A 396 36.34 -16.44 -12.22
C ARG A 396 35.93 -15.07 -12.75
N ALA A 397 35.29 -15.01 -13.93
CA ALA A 397 34.80 -13.76 -14.50
C ALA A 397 33.68 -13.14 -13.65
N ALA A 398 32.73 -13.95 -13.15
CA ALA A 398 31.65 -13.51 -12.29
C ALA A 398 32.16 -12.94 -10.96
N LEU A 399 33.09 -13.63 -10.28
CA LEU A 399 33.70 -13.19 -9.03
C LEU A 399 34.60 -11.95 -9.19
N ALA A 400 35.16 -11.73 -10.39
CA ALA A 400 35.93 -10.53 -10.71
C ALA A 400 35.05 -9.35 -11.18
N SER A 401 33.77 -9.61 -11.48
CA SER A 401 32.84 -8.58 -11.93
C SER A 401 32.34 -7.73 -10.75
N PRO A 402 31.80 -6.53 -11.00
CA PRO A 402 31.19 -5.72 -9.96
C PRO A 402 29.80 -6.22 -9.53
N ALA A 403 29.43 -7.47 -9.85
CA ALA A 403 28.14 -8.03 -9.48
C ALA A 403 27.95 -8.04 -7.97
N ASP A 404 26.77 -7.64 -7.50
CA ASP A 404 26.44 -7.68 -6.07
C ASP A 404 26.23 -9.12 -5.58
N MET A 405 25.75 -10.01 -6.47
CA MET A 405 25.54 -11.43 -6.17
C MET A 405 26.05 -12.32 -7.30
N VAL A 406 26.71 -13.42 -6.92
CA VAL A 406 27.08 -14.53 -7.81
C VAL A 406 26.35 -15.79 -7.35
N VAL A 407 25.45 -16.29 -8.19
CA VAL A 407 24.73 -17.55 -7.98
C VAL A 407 25.44 -18.65 -8.73
N VAL A 408 26.00 -19.62 -8.01
CA VAL A 408 26.66 -20.78 -8.62
C VAL A 408 25.68 -21.94 -8.65
N ASP A 409 25.31 -22.38 -9.85
CA ASP A 409 24.51 -23.58 -10.04
C ASP A 409 25.34 -24.81 -9.68
N ALA A 410 25.06 -25.37 -8.49
CA ALA A 410 25.81 -26.45 -7.90
C ALA A 410 25.27 -27.84 -8.27
N GLU A 411 24.21 -27.92 -9.08
CA GLU A 411 23.55 -29.17 -9.49
C GLU A 411 24.56 -30.19 -10.06
N SER A 412 25.42 -29.73 -10.97
CA SER A 412 26.38 -30.57 -11.70
C SER A 412 27.59 -31.03 -10.88
N ILE A 413 27.86 -30.37 -9.74
CA ILE A 413 29.08 -30.56 -8.94
C ILE A 413 28.80 -31.07 -7.52
N ARG A 414 27.53 -31.16 -7.11
CA ARG A 414 27.12 -31.72 -5.80
C ARG A 414 27.32 -33.23 -5.69
N GLY A 415 27.39 -33.99 -6.79
CA GLY A 415 27.48 -35.45 -6.76
C GLY A 415 28.83 -36.01 -6.26
N PRO A 416 28.89 -37.21 -5.66
CA PRO A 416 30.05 -37.73 -4.91
C PRO A 416 31.35 -37.91 -5.73
N GLY A 417 31.27 -38.05 -7.05
CA GLY A 417 32.42 -38.25 -7.94
C GLY A 417 33.14 -36.97 -8.40
N ARG A 418 32.94 -35.82 -7.74
CA ARG A 418 33.46 -34.51 -8.19
C ARG A 418 34.33 -33.75 -7.15
N PRO A 419 35.19 -34.40 -6.34
CA PRO A 419 35.93 -33.72 -5.28
C PRO A 419 36.86 -32.61 -5.79
N GLU A 420 37.52 -32.82 -6.93
CA GLU A 420 38.41 -31.82 -7.54
C GLU A 420 37.65 -30.56 -7.98
N ALA A 421 36.46 -30.71 -8.58
CA ALA A 421 35.64 -29.57 -9.00
C ALA A 421 35.17 -28.74 -7.80
N ARG A 422 34.73 -29.40 -6.72
CA ARG A 422 34.33 -28.72 -5.48
C ARG A 422 35.50 -27.96 -4.84
N TRP A 423 36.70 -28.57 -4.83
CA TRP A 423 37.89 -27.93 -4.29
C TRP A 423 38.31 -26.71 -5.10
N LYS A 424 38.31 -26.80 -6.44
CA LYS A 424 38.61 -25.65 -7.33
C LYS A 424 37.59 -24.53 -7.17
N LEU A 425 36.30 -24.86 -7.06
CA LEU A 425 35.26 -23.87 -6.78
C LEU A 425 35.53 -23.19 -5.43
N ALA A 426 35.78 -23.96 -4.37
CA ALA A 426 36.06 -23.40 -3.04
C ALA A 426 37.34 -22.56 -3.02
N GLN A 427 38.35 -22.90 -3.83
CA GLN A 427 39.52 -22.05 -4.01
C GLN A 427 39.15 -20.72 -4.67
N LEU A 428 38.39 -20.74 -5.78
CA LEU A 428 37.96 -19.51 -6.46
C LEU A 428 37.11 -18.60 -5.57
N CYS A 429 36.17 -19.17 -4.80
CA CYS A 429 35.36 -18.39 -3.87
C CYS A 429 36.20 -17.75 -2.76
N ARG A 430 37.23 -18.45 -2.22
CA ARG A 430 38.16 -17.86 -1.23
C ARG A 430 39.06 -16.78 -1.82
N ASP A 431 39.43 -16.92 -3.09
CA ASP A 431 40.25 -15.95 -3.80
C ASP A 431 39.44 -14.70 -4.23
N ALA A 432 38.10 -14.74 -4.08
CA ALA A 432 37.23 -13.61 -4.40
C ALA A 432 37.55 -12.41 -3.50
N ARG A 433 37.77 -11.24 -4.12
CA ARG A 433 38.32 -10.05 -3.44
C ARG A 433 37.27 -9.06 -2.95
N HIS A 434 35.99 -9.36 -3.10
CA HIS A 434 34.89 -8.43 -2.83
C HIS A 434 34.11 -8.83 -1.57
N PRO A 435 34.42 -8.25 -0.40
CA PRO A 435 33.75 -8.62 0.86
C PRO A 435 32.26 -8.27 0.90
N SER A 436 31.76 -7.46 -0.04
CA SER A 436 30.34 -7.12 -0.17
C SER A 436 29.57 -7.99 -1.17
N GLN A 437 30.25 -8.84 -1.93
CA GLN A 437 29.62 -9.69 -2.95
C GLN A 437 29.01 -10.92 -2.29
N THR A 438 27.72 -11.14 -2.52
CA THR A 438 27.00 -12.31 -2.02
C THR A 438 27.26 -13.50 -2.92
N ILE A 439 27.86 -14.56 -2.39
CA ILE A 439 28.00 -15.85 -3.10
C ILE A 439 26.88 -16.77 -2.63
N ALA A 440 26.07 -17.26 -3.56
CA ALA A 440 24.95 -18.16 -3.30
C ALA A 440 25.10 -19.45 -4.11
N LEU A 441 24.59 -20.56 -3.58
CA LEU A 441 24.51 -21.83 -4.30
C LEU A 441 23.08 -22.07 -4.76
N GLN A 442 22.88 -22.30 -6.05
CA GLN A 442 21.62 -22.82 -6.54
C GLN A 442 21.63 -24.34 -6.52
N VAL A 443 20.65 -24.94 -5.83
CA VAL A 443 20.55 -26.40 -5.69
C VAL A 443 19.14 -26.81 -5.28
N THR A 444 18.63 -27.89 -5.87
CA THR A 444 17.43 -28.60 -5.42
C THR A 444 17.73 -29.34 -4.13
N LEU A 445 16.88 -29.15 -3.13
CA LEU A 445 17.01 -29.76 -1.80
C LEU A 445 16.00 -30.90 -1.60
N ASP A 446 16.08 -31.92 -2.45
CA ASP A 446 15.20 -33.08 -2.43
C ASP A 446 15.96 -34.43 -2.39
N GLY A 447 15.36 -35.42 -1.71
CA GLY A 447 15.92 -36.77 -1.64
C GLY A 447 17.01 -36.99 -0.57
N PRO A 448 17.35 -38.26 -0.30
CA PRO A 448 18.14 -38.66 0.87
C PRO A 448 19.64 -38.31 0.78
N ASP A 449 20.20 -38.23 -0.43
CA ASP A 449 21.64 -38.01 -0.64
C ASP A 449 22.05 -36.54 -0.66
N VAL A 450 21.09 -35.61 -0.72
CA VAL A 450 21.35 -34.16 -0.77
C VAL A 450 22.11 -33.69 0.45
N ILE A 451 21.77 -34.17 1.65
CA ILE A 451 22.44 -33.75 2.89
C ILE A 451 23.93 -34.07 2.79
N ARG A 452 24.28 -35.33 2.55
CA ARG A 452 25.68 -35.79 2.46
C ARG A 452 26.47 -35.02 1.40
N ASN A 453 25.87 -34.83 0.24
CA ASN A 453 26.50 -34.19 -0.92
C ASN A 453 26.73 -32.69 -0.69
N LEU A 454 25.73 -32.00 -0.17
CA LEU A 454 25.80 -30.57 0.12
C LEU A 454 26.65 -30.28 1.35
N GLN A 455 26.64 -31.15 2.37
CA GLN A 455 27.51 -31.07 3.54
C GLN A 455 28.98 -31.06 3.13
N GLY A 456 29.40 -31.95 2.23
CA GLY A 456 30.79 -31.97 1.74
C GLY A 456 31.19 -30.70 0.98
N LEU A 457 30.26 -30.09 0.23
CA LEU A 457 30.50 -28.84 -0.47
C LEU A 457 30.56 -27.64 0.50
N LEU A 458 29.59 -27.54 1.42
CA LEU A 458 29.53 -26.50 2.44
C LEU A 458 30.70 -26.59 3.43
N HIS A 459 31.22 -27.78 3.72
CA HIS A 459 32.42 -27.92 4.56
C HIS A 459 33.67 -27.29 3.93
N LEU A 460 33.77 -27.32 2.60
CA LEU A 460 34.88 -26.68 1.87
C LEU A 460 34.69 -25.16 1.75
N LEU A 461 33.44 -24.71 1.60
CA LEU A 461 33.10 -23.30 1.38
C LEU A 461 32.93 -22.51 2.67
N LYS A 462 32.45 -23.14 3.74
CA LYS A 462 32.20 -22.53 5.06
C LYS A 462 31.48 -21.18 4.97
N ASP A 463 32.14 -20.13 5.43
CA ASP A 463 31.66 -18.75 5.51
C ASP A 463 31.67 -18.01 4.17
N GLN A 464 32.21 -18.62 3.10
CA GLN A 464 32.23 -18.02 1.77
C GLN A 464 30.85 -18.06 1.08
N VAL A 465 29.96 -18.98 1.49
CA VAL A 465 28.60 -19.07 0.94
C VAL A 465 27.62 -18.47 1.94
N HIS A 466 26.75 -17.60 1.42
CA HIS A 466 25.84 -16.80 2.23
C HIS A 466 24.38 -17.23 2.07
N ALA A 467 24.05 -17.92 0.97
CA ALA A 467 22.68 -18.28 0.65
C ALA A 467 22.57 -19.55 -0.18
N VAL A 468 21.40 -20.18 -0.10
CA VAL A 468 20.97 -21.24 -1.02
C VAL A 468 19.75 -20.75 -1.81
N ILE A 469 19.80 -20.87 -3.13
CA ILE A 469 18.71 -20.50 -4.03
C ILE A 469 18.02 -21.77 -4.52
N LEU A 470 16.73 -21.89 -4.25
CA LEU A 470 15.93 -23.03 -4.68
C LEU A 470 15.48 -22.83 -6.13
N PRO A 471 15.76 -23.78 -7.04
CA PRO A 471 15.27 -23.70 -8.41
C PRO A 471 13.76 -23.95 -8.47
N SER A 472 13.07 -23.27 -9.39
CA SER A 472 11.67 -23.49 -9.79
C SER A 472 10.71 -23.89 -8.65
N VAL A 473 10.56 -23.02 -7.65
CA VAL A 473 9.68 -23.25 -6.49
C VAL A 473 8.24 -22.95 -6.89
N GLN A 474 7.35 -23.93 -6.70
CA GLN A 474 5.91 -23.78 -6.96
C GLN A 474 5.06 -23.76 -5.69
N GLN A 475 5.62 -24.18 -4.55
CA GLN A 475 4.87 -24.33 -3.30
C GLN A 475 5.68 -23.90 -2.06
N PRO A 476 5.04 -23.29 -1.05
CA PRO A 476 5.70 -22.87 0.20
C PRO A 476 6.26 -24.04 1.00
N ARG A 477 5.70 -25.26 0.83
CA ARG A 477 6.17 -26.47 1.53
C ARG A 477 7.62 -26.79 1.18
N THR A 478 8.03 -26.59 -0.08
CA THR A 478 9.40 -26.80 -0.55
C THR A 478 10.39 -25.90 0.21
N VAL A 479 10.02 -24.64 0.43
CA VAL A 479 10.84 -23.69 1.21
C VAL A 479 10.96 -24.11 2.68
N ARG A 480 9.86 -24.57 3.30
CA ARG A 480 9.87 -25.04 4.71
C ARG A 480 10.77 -26.27 4.87
N GLN A 481 10.71 -27.21 3.93
CA GLN A 481 11.56 -28.39 3.91
C GLN A 481 13.04 -28.00 3.75
N ALA A 482 13.34 -27.15 2.78
CA ALA A 482 14.67 -26.58 2.57
C ALA A 482 15.21 -25.90 3.85
N ALA A 483 14.41 -25.09 4.53
CA ALA A 483 14.83 -24.42 5.78
C ALA A 483 15.18 -25.39 6.91
N GLY A 484 14.45 -26.51 7.03
CA GLY A 484 14.75 -27.58 7.97
C GLY A 484 16.05 -28.31 7.63
N LEU A 485 16.28 -28.59 6.35
CA LEU A 485 17.51 -29.20 5.86
C LEU A 485 18.73 -28.31 6.09
N LEU A 486 18.63 -27.01 5.80
CA LEU A 486 19.71 -26.04 6.06
C LEU A 486 20.05 -25.96 7.55
N THR A 487 19.06 -26.02 8.43
CA THR A 487 19.29 -26.04 9.88
C THR A 487 20.12 -27.26 10.31
N THR A 488 19.91 -28.41 9.66
CA THR A 488 20.69 -29.62 9.91
C THR A 488 22.11 -29.47 9.37
N LEU A 489 22.26 -28.98 8.14
CA LEU A 489 23.55 -28.76 7.48
C LEU A 489 24.44 -27.75 8.22
N GLU A 490 23.86 -26.64 8.69
CA GLU A 490 24.60 -25.65 9.49
C GLU A 490 25.17 -26.27 10.76
N ARG A 491 24.37 -27.07 11.47
CA ARG A 491 24.83 -27.79 12.66
C ARG A 491 25.97 -28.75 12.35
N GLU A 492 25.85 -29.52 11.27
CA GLU A 492 26.85 -30.51 10.87
C GLU A 492 28.16 -29.89 10.37
N VAL A 493 28.09 -28.74 9.69
CA VAL A 493 29.25 -28.03 9.16
C VAL A 493 29.88 -27.09 10.22
N GLY A 494 29.16 -26.82 11.31
CA GLY A 494 29.61 -25.95 12.40
C GLY A 494 29.33 -24.46 12.17
N LEU A 495 28.33 -24.12 11.36
CA LEU A 495 27.84 -22.76 11.18
C LEU A 495 26.76 -22.43 12.23
N PRO A 496 26.65 -21.16 12.68
CA PRO A 496 25.50 -20.74 13.48
C PRO A 496 24.18 -21.03 12.76
N ILE A 497 23.18 -21.52 13.50
CA ILE A 497 21.85 -21.78 12.92
C ILE A 497 21.24 -20.46 12.44
N GLY A 498 20.81 -20.42 11.19
CA GLY A 498 20.23 -19.23 10.55
C GLY A 498 21.20 -18.45 9.67
N THR A 499 22.46 -18.89 9.55
CA THR A 499 23.49 -18.23 8.73
C THR A 499 23.12 -18.19 7.25
N LEU A 500 22.63 -19.30 6.69
CA LEU A 500 22.31 -19.43 5.28
C LEU A 500 20.92 -18.87 4.98
N ALA A 501 20.88 -17.82 4.16
CA ALA A 501 19.66 -17.26 3.60
C ALA A 501 19.06 -18.18 2.51
N LEU A 502 17.78 -17.98 2.21
CA LEU A 502 17.06 -18.67 1.14
C LEU A 502 16.59 -17.68 0.06
N GLY A 503 16.74 -18.08 -1.19
CA GLY A 503 16.06 -17.48 -2.33
C GLY A 503 15.23 -18.52 -3.07
N ALA A 504 14.22 -18.07 -3.83
CA ALA A 504 13.40 -18.96 -4.65
C ALA A 504 13.20 -18.39 -6.06
N TRP A 505 13.44 -19.21 -7.07
CA TRP A 505 13.02 -18.91 -8.44
C TRP A 505 11.55 -19.23 -8.64
N ILE A 506 10.81 -18.26 -9.16
CA ILE A 506 9.43 -18.40 -9.61
C ILE A 506 9.45 -18.41 -11.14
N THR A 507 9.13 -19.56 -11.71
CA THR A 507 9.27 -19.80 -13.16
C THR A 507 7.95 -20.08 -13.86
N GLN A 508 6.83 -20.07 -13.13
CA GLN A 508 5.50 -20.34 -13.65
C GLN A 508 4.53 -19.19 -13.32
N PRO A 509 3.75 -18.69 -14.29
CA PRO A 509 2.75 -17.65 -14.08
C PRO A 509 1.79 -17.93 -12.91
N GLU A 510 1.27 -19.16 -12.82
CA GLU A 510 0.30 -19.56 -11.80
C GLU A 510 0.90 -19.48 -10.40
N THR A 511 2.21 -19.75 -10.29
CA THR A 511 2.92 -19.61 -9.02
C THR A 511 3.07 -18.14 -8.62
N VAL A 512 3.31 -17.24 -9.58
CA VAL A 512 3.35 -15.78 -9.31
C VAL A 512 2.01 -15.32 -8.74
N GLU A 513 0.90 -15.77 -9.33
CA GLU A 513 -0.44 -15.33 -8.94
C GLU A 513 -0.92 -15.87 -7.59
N HIS A 514 -0.65 -17.14 -7.32
CA HIS A 514 -1.29 -17.84 -6.21
C HIS A 514 -0.36 -18.13 -5.04
N GLU A 515 0.95 -18.27 -5.29
CA GLU A 515 1.87 -18.85 -4.31
C GLU A 515 3.04 -17.92 -3.92
N ALA A 516 3.33 -16.87 -4.69
CA ALA A 516 4.50 -16.03 -4.49
C ALA A 516 4.61 -15.47 -3.06
N TYR A 517 3.51 -14.94 -2.50
CA TYR A 517 3.51 -14.42 -1.13
C TYR A 517 3.66 -15.52 -0.08
N ALA A 518 3.01 -16.66 -0.27
CA ALA A 518 3.13 -17.81 0.63
C ALA A 518 4.55 -18.39 0.63
N ILE A 519 5.19 -18.47 -0.55
CA ILE A 519 6.59 -18.86 -0.72
C ILE A 519 7.52 -17.85 -0.03
N ALA A 520 7.31 -16.55 -0.26
CA ALA A 520 8.11 -15.48 0.33
C ALA A 520 8.08 -15.48 1.87
N THR A 521 6.97 -15.86 2.47
CA THR A 521 6.77 -15.89 3.93
C THR A 521 6.96 -17.28 4.56
N ALA A 522 7.30 -18.29 3.76
CA ALA A 522 7.38 -19.68 4.23
C ALA A 522 8.50 -19.95 5.25
N SER A 523 9.52 -19.10 5.32
CA SER A 523 10.63 -19.22 6.26
C SER A 523 11.26 -17.86 6.57
N ARG A 524 11.77 -17.66 7.80
CA ARG A 524 12.56 -16.47 8.17
C ARG A 524 13.87 -16.34 7.39
N ARG A 525 14.33 -17.41 6.74
CA ARG A 525 15.51 -17.39 5.86
C ARG A 525 15.22 -16.75 4.50
N MET A 526 13.95 -16.67 4.09
CA MET A 526 13.59 -16.12 2.78
C MET A 526 14.06 -14.68 2.69
N THR A 527 14.88 -14.42 1.66
CA THR A 527 15.51 -13.12 1.43
C THR A 527 15.29 -12.64 -0.01
N TRP A 528 15.09 -13.56 -0.95
CA TRP A 528 14.86 -13.23 -2.36
C TRP A 528 13.74 -14.05 -3.01
N LEU A 529 12.95 -13.38 -3.84
CA LEU A 529 12.22 -13.99 -4.94
C LEU A 529 12.86 -13.57 -6.26
N PHE A 530 13.12 -14.54 -7.13
CA PHE A 530 13.59 -14.31 -8.49
C PHE A 530 12.46 -14.65 -9.47
N LEU A 531 12.22 -13.78 -10.44
CA LEU A 531 11.25 -14.04 -11.51
C LEU A 531 11.98 -14.48 -12.77
N ASP A 532 11.70 -15.69 -13.25
CA ASP A 532 12.25 -16.22 -14.50
C ASP A 532 11.18 -17.02 -15.24
N LEU A 533 10.19 -16.30 -15.75
CA LEU A 533 9.13 -16.90 -16.55
C LEU A 533 9.67 -17.25 -17.94
N ALA A 534 9.23 -18.38 -18.48
CA ALA A 534 9.56 -18.78 -19.84
C ALA A 534 9.27 -17.64 -20.84
N ALA A 535 10.30 -17.25 -21.60
CA ALA A 535 10.31 -16.06 -22.44
C ALA A 535 10.03 -16.33 -23.93
N PRO A 536 9.59 -15.29 -24.69
CA PRO A 536 9.21 -13.96 -24.20
C PRO A 536 7.73 -13.88 -23.79
N GLN A 537 7.48 -13.26 -22.64
CA GLN A 537 6.14 -12.87 -22.23
C GLN A 537 5.69 -11.66 -23.07
N PRO A 538 4.46 -11.65 -23.62
CA PRO A 538 3.98 -10.50 -24.37
C PRO A 538 3.80 -9.28 -23.47
N LYS A 539 4.17 -8.08 -23.96
CA LYS A 539 3.72 -6.81 -23.38
C LYS A 539 2.22 -6.71 -23.63
N GLU A 540 1.45 -6.51 -22.56
CA GLU A 540 -0.01 -6.59 -22.60
C GLU A 540 -0.64 -5.40 -23.32
N ASP A 541 -1.78 -5.65 -23.98
CA ASP A 541 -2.70 -4.56 -24.32
C ASP A 541 -3.22 -3.95 -23.01
N LEU A 542 -2.90 -2.68 -22.80
CA LEU A 542 -3.26 -1.95 -21.59
C LEU A 542 -4.77 -1.65 -21.51
N THR A 543 -5.52 -1.89 -22.59
CA THR A 543 -6.98 -1.77 -22.64
C THR A 543 -7.72 -3.09 -22.46
N ASP A 544 -7.01 -4.24 -22.49
CA ASP A 544 -7.62 -5.56 -22.29
C ASP A 544 -7.37 -6.07 -20.86
N PRO A 545 -8.38 -6.12 -19.97
CA PRO A 545 -8.20 -6.61 -18.61
C PRO A 545 -7.84 -8.10 -18.52
N THR A 546 -8.01 -8.87 -19.59
CA THR A 546 -7.69 -10.30 -19.65
C THR A 546 -6.25 -10.58 -20.07
N ALA A 547 -5.59 -9.59 -20.69
CA ALA A 547 -4.19 -9.68 -21.06
C ALA A 547 -3.32 -9.60 -19.80
N LYS A 548 -2.79 -10.76 -19.38
CA LYS A 548 -1.78 -10.90 -18.34
C LYS A 548 -0.45 -11.35 -18.96
N GLY A 549 0.62 -10.63 -18.70
CA GLY A 549 1.92 -10.86 -19.32
C GLY A 549 3.05 -10.12 -18.61
N TYR A 550 3.86 -9.41 -19.39
CA TYR A 550 5.11 -8.80 -18.93
C TYR A 550 4.93 -7.86 -17.71
N TYR A 551 3.98 -6.93 -17.78
CA TYR A 551 3.74 -5.92 -16.75
C TYR A 551 3.06 -6.52 -15.51
N TYR A 552 2.06 -7.36 -15.72
CA TYR A 552 1.27 -7.97 -14.66
C TYR A 552 2.12 -8.86 -13.73
N TYR A 553 2.89 -9.82 -14.27
CA TYR A 553 3.64 -10.75 -13.42
C TYR A 553 4.79 -10.07 -12.67
N ARG A 554 5.40 -9.05 -13.26
CA ARG A 554 6.42 -8.24 -12.59
C ARG A 554 5.82 -7.43 -11.44
N SER A 555 4.66 -6.81 -11.68
CA SER A 555 3.92 -6.06 -10.67
C SER A 555 3.47 -6.97 -9.51
N ALA A 556 3.02 -8.19 -9.83
CA ALA A 556 2.61 -9.21 -8.86
C ALA A 556 3.76 -9.69 -7.97
N LEU A 557 4.91 -10.02 -8.56
CA LEU A 557 6.07 -10.48 -7.79
C LEU A 557 6.60 -9.38 -6.85
N VAL A 558 6.65 -8.13 -7.32
CA VAL A 558 7.05 -6.98 -6.50
C VAL A 558 6.08 -6.78 -5.33
N ALA A 559 4.76 -6.89 -5.57
CA ALA A 559 3.75 -6.83 -4.51
C ALA A 559 3.97 -7.91 -3.44
N ALA A 560 4.18 -9.16 -3.86
CA ALA A 560 4.44 -10.29 -2.96
C ALA A 560 5.73 -10.09 -2.14
N ALA A 561 6.83 -9.69 -2.78
CA ALA A 561 8.11 -9.46 -2.11
C ALA A 561 8.04 -8.29 -1.12
N ALA A 562 7.36 -7.20 -1.48
CA ALA A 562 7.18 -6.03 -0.62
C ALA A 562 6.28 -6.32 0.59
N ALA A 563 5.23 -7.14 0.41
CA ALA A 563 4.38 -7.61 1.50
C ALA A 563 5.12 -8.55 2.47
N ALA A 564 6.03 -9.37 1.97
CA ALA A 564 6.85 -10.29 2.77
C ALA A 564 8.11 -9.63 3.39
N ASP A 565 8.36 -8.38 3.02
CA ASP A 565 9.56 -7.61 3.42
C ASP A 565 10.86 -8.33 3.00
N ILE A 566 10.95 -8.75 1.73
CA ILE A 566 12.12 -9.38 1.11
C ILE A 566 12.48 -8.72 -0.23
N ASN A 567 13.50 -9.23 -0.94
CA ASN A 567 13.96 -8.65 -2.21
C ASN A 567 13.35 -9.37 -3.44
N ALA A 568 12.65 -8.64 -4.30
CA ALA A 568 12.37 -9.03 -5.68
C ALA A 568 13.60 -8.85 -6.60
N VAL A 569 13.92 -9.86 -7.41
CA VAL A 569 14.96 -9.84 -8.46
C VAL A 569 14.32 -10.22 -9.81
N ASP A 570 14.50 -9.38 -10.83
CA ASP A 570 13.98 -9.60 -12.18
C ASP A 570 14.91 -10.50 -12.99
N GLY A 571 14.36 -11.29 -13.90
CA GLY A 571 15.09 -12.26 -14.71
C GLY A 571 15.96 -11.64 -15.80
N PHE A 572 16.52 -12.48 -16.66
CA PHE A 572 17.32 -12.04 -17.80
C PHE A 572 16.50 -11.19 -18.79
N SER A 573 17.17 -10.24 -19.42
CA SER A 573 16.61 -9.48 -20.53
C SER A 573 16.98 -10.04 -21.89
N ASN A 574 16.12 -9.78 -22.87
CA ASN A 574 16.56 -9.83 -24.26
C ASN A 574 17.66 -8.78 -24.48
N ARG A 575 18.74 -9.16 -25.17
CA ARG A 575 19.88 -8.28 -25.43
C ARG A 575 19.49 -6.97 -26.13
N ALA A 576 18.46 -6.99 -26.99
CA ALA A 576 18.00 -5.80 -27.70
C ALA A 576 17.23 -4.81 -26.80
N GLU A 577 16.57 -5.31 -25.75
CA GLU A 577 15.68 -4.54 -24.86
C GLU A 577 16.28 -4.34 -23.45
N PHE A 578 17.54 -4.71 -23.26
CA PHE A 578 18.21 -4.75 -21.95
C PHE A 578 18.07 -3.45 -21.15
N GLU A 579 18.33 -2.30 -21.76
CA GLU A 579 18.25 -0.99 -21.07
C GLU A 579 16.82 -0.66 -20.65
N GLU A 580 15.85 -0.89 -21.55
CA GLU A 580 14.43 -0.61 -21.31
C GLU A 580 13.89 -1.50 -20.20
N GLU A 581 14.15 -2.80 -20.25
CA GLU A 581 13.68 -3.74 -19.24
C GLU A 581 14.38 -3.56 -17.89
N ALA A 582 15.68 -3.23 -17.88
CA ALA A 582 16.40 -2.91 -16.65
C ALA A 582 15.84 -1.64 -16.01
N LEU A 583 15.56 -0.60 -16.80
CA LEU A 583 14.95 0.63 -16.32
C LEU A 583 13.52 0.38 -15.82
N PHE A 584 12.72 -0.38 -16.56
CA PHE A 584 11.38 -0.77 -16.15
C PHE A 584 11.38 -1.50 -14.80
N ALA A 585 12.24 -2.51 -14.63
CA ALA A 585 12.35 -3.26 -13.39
C ALA A 585 12.73 -2.34 -12.21
N ALA A 586 13.72 -1.48 -12.41
CA ALA A 586 14.16 -0.52 -11.40
C ALA A 586 13.08 0.53 -11.08
N ASN A 587 12.30 0.95 -12.07
CA ASN A 587 11.17 1.87 -11.90
C ASN A 587 10.04 1.24 -11.09
N LEU A 588 9.69 -0.01 -11.39
CA LEU A 588 8.59 -0.73 -10.74
C LEU A 588 8.86 -1.03 -9.25
N GLY A 589 10.12 -1.22 -8.89
CA GLY A 589 10.53 -1.54 -7.51
C GLY A 589 11.30 -2.85 -7.36
N PHE A 590 11.78 -3.45 -8.45
CA PHE A 590 12.74 -4.54 -8.32
C PHE A 590 14.02 -4.06 -7.65
N HIS A 591 14.60 -4.93 -6.86
CA HIS A 591 15.82 -4.65 -6.12
C HIS A 591 17.07 -5.13 -6.84
N GLY A 592 16.89 -5.98 -7.85
CA GLY A 592 17.95 -6.64 -8.57
C GLY A 592 17.51 -7.10 -9.94
N LYS A 593 18.48 -7.37 -10.81
CA LYS A 593 18.27 -8.03 -12.09
C LYS A 593 19.36 -9.05 -12.38
N VAL A 594 18.98 -10.14 -13.02
CA VAL A 594 19.89 -11.18 -13.47
C VAL A 594 20.57 -10.74 -14.76
N VAL A 595 21.90 -10.84 -14.81
CA VAL A 595 22.75 -10.22 -15.84
C VAL A 595 23.98 -11.05 -16.16
N THR A 596 24.65 -10.73 -17.26
CA THR A 596 26.00 -11.23 -17.55
C THR A 596 27.07 -10.43 -16.78
N PRO A 597 28.30 -10.97 -16.60
CA PRO A 597 29.38 -10.25 -15.91
C PRO A 597 29.69 -8.86 -16.48
N ASP A 598 29.62 -8.69 -17.81
CA ASP A 598 29.88 -7.42 -18.49
C ASP A 598 28.73 -6.40 -18.34
N GLN A 599 27.52 -6.88 -18.05
CA GLN A 599 26.33 -6.05 -17.81
C GLN A 599 26.23 -5.54 -16.36
N ALA A 600 26.90 -6.19 -15.41
CA ALA A 600 26.75 -5.93 -13.98
C ALA A 600 26.97 -4.46 -13.57
N ALA A 601 28.03 -3.82 -14.09
CA ALA A 601 28.32 -2.42 -13.79
C ALA A 601 27.17 -1.49 -14.22
N ARG A 602 26.60 -1.75 -15.39
CA ARG A 602 25.54 -0.93 -15.98
C ARG A 602 24.23 -1.08 -15.23
N VAL A 603 23.84 -2.32 -14.90
CA VAL A 603 22.63 -2.58 -14.11
C VAL A 603 22.77 -2.07 -12.67
N ASN A 604 23.95 -2.13 -12.07
CA ASN A 604 24.18 -1.50 -10.76
C ASN A 604 23.86 0.00 -10.80
N ALA A 605 24.24 0.70 -11.88
CA ALA A 605 23.93 2.13 -12.04
C ALA A 605 22.42 2.37 -12.19
N ILE A 606 21.72 1.56 -13.00
CA ILE A 606 20.27 1.68 -13.20
C ILE A 606 19.49 1.37 -11.92
N MET A 607 19.87 0.31 -11.20
CA MET A 607 19.20 -0.18 -9.99
C MET A 607 19.56 0.61 -8.73
N ASN A 608 20.53 1.50 -8.82
CA ASN A 608 20.73 2.46 -7.74
C ASN A 608 19.45 3.27 -7.55
N PRO A 609 19.04 3.53 -6.31
CA PRO A 609 17.95 4.46 -6.06
C PRO A 609 18.24 5.79 -6.77
N PRO A 610 17.32 6.32 -7.60
CA PRO A 610 17.53 7.45 -8.53
C PRO A 610 18.06 8.75 -7.91
N SER A 611 18.11 8.84 -6.60
CA SER A 611 18.28 10.08 -5.85
C SER A 611 19.17 9.93 -4.62
N ALA A 612 19.92 8.82 -4.51
CA ALA A 612 20.91 8.64 -3.44
C ALA A 612 22.34 8.42 -3.97
N GLY A 613 22.63 8.71 -5.25
CA GLY A 613 23.95 8.46 -5.85
C GLY A 613 24.45 9.39 -6.97
N GLU A 614 23.62 10.15 -7.69
CA GLU A 614 24.11 11.12 -8.69
C GLU A 614 24.05 12.58 -8.19
N ARG A 615 25.17 13.10 -7.66
CA ARG A 615 25.31 14.56 -7.49
C ARG A 615 25.14 15.21 -8.86
N PRO A 616 24.16 16.13 -9.06
CA PRO A 616 24.17 16.96 -10.25
C PRO A 616 25.52 17.69 -10.33
N ALA A 617 26.15 17.70 -11.51
CA ALA A 617 27.35 18.51 -11.74
C ALA A 617 27.08 19.95 -11.31
N GLU A 618 28.09 20.61 -10.73
CA GLU A 618 27.90 21.95 -10.19
C GLU A 618 27.34 22.90 -11.28
N PRO A 619 26.09 23.31 -11.14
CA PRO A 619 25.40 24.20 -12.07
C PRO A 619 25.89 25.65 -12.02
N THR A 620 25.85 26.32 -13.17
CA THR A 620 26.39 27.66 -13.38
C THR A 620 25.35 28.80 -13.33
N GLU A 621 24.07 28.54 -13.04
CA GLU A 621 22.98 29.55 -13.14
C GLU A 621 21.94 29.53 -11.99
N PRO A 622 21.14 30.59 -11.78
CA PRO A 622 20.26 30.76 -10.60
C PRO A 622 18.99 29.89 -10.57
N ALA A 623 18.70 29.08 -11.60
CA ALA A 623 17.53 28.19 -11.67
C ALA A 623 17.68 26.91 -10.82
N LEU A 624 18.47 27.01 -9.75
CA LEU A 624 19.28 25.91 -9.31
C LEU A 624 19.28 25.71 -7.81
N GLU A 625 19.20 26.79 -7.04
CA GLU A 625 18.94 26.70 -5.61
C GLU A 625 17.62 25.94 -5.35
N ALA A 626 16.64 26.07 -6.25
CA ALA A 626 15.39 25.32 -6.22
C ALA A 626 15.52 23.82 -6.54
N PHE A 627 16.56 23.41 -7.28
CA PHE A 627 16.81 22.01 -7.66
C PHE A 627 17.86 21.33 -6.77
N LYS A 628 18.90 22.07 -6.33
CA LYS A 628 19.84 21.66 -5.26
C LYS A 628 19.12 21.40 -3.93
N ALA A 629 18.05 22.16 -3.63
CA ALA A 629 17.17 21.88 -2.51
C ALA A 629 16.53 20.49 -2.59
N ARG A 630 16.10 20.03 -3.78
CA ARG A 630 15.49 18.69 -3.96
C ARG A 630 16.45 17.52 -3.72
N TRP A 631 17.76 17.73 -3.93
CA TRP A 631 18.82 16.72 -3.71
C TRP A 631 19.20 16.54 -2.25
N ILE A 632 19.45 17.66 -1.53
CA ILE A 632 19.62 17.62 -0.07
C ILE A 632 18.37 17.00 0.57
N ASN A 633 17.19 17.24 0.00
CA ASN A 633 15.93 16.72 0.52
C ASN A 633 15.90 15.19 0.60
N SER A 634 16.31 14.35 -0.37
CA SER A 634 16.02 12.90 -0.29
C SER A 634 16.77 12.17 0.84
N VAL A 635 18.10 12.32 0.93
CA VAL A 635 18.93 11.68 1.97
C VAL A 635 18.72 12.35 3.32
N GLU A 636 18.69 13.68 3.37
CA GLU A 636 18.43 14.42 4.62
C GLU A 636 17.02 14.15 5.16
N ARG A 637 16.00 14.13 4.30
CA ARG A 637 14.63 13.76 4.67
C ARG A 637 14.58 12.32 5.15
N ALA A 638 15.19 11.39 4.43
CA ALA A 638 15.25 10.00 4.88
C ALA A 638 15.88 9.91 6.27
N LEU A 639 17.04 10.55 6.49
CA LEU A 639 17.71 10.57 7.80
C LEU A 639 16.84 11.21 8.88
N ALA A 640 16.28 12.40 8.62
CA ALA A 640 15.44 13.14 9.55
C ALA A 640 14.15 12.38 9.90
N ILE A 641 13.50 11.75 8.92
CA ILE A 641 12.32 10.91 9.13
C ILE A 641 12.66 9.73 10.02
N LEU A 642 13.76 9.02 9.75
CA LEU A 642 14.15 7.86 10.57
C LEU A 642 14.55 8.28 12.00
N GLU A 643 15.22 9.43 12.18
CA GLU A 643 15.56 9.99 13.50
C GLU A 643 14.31 10.35 14.31
N LEU A 644 13.35 11.03 13.67
CA LEU A 644 12.07 11.37 14.29
C LEU A 644 11.29 10.11 14.65
N TYR A 645 11.23 9.14 13.74
CA TYR A 645 10.54 7.87 13.95
C TYR A 645 11.16 7.09 15.11
N ALA A 646 12.49 7.02 15.19
CA ALA A 646 13.22 6.41 16.31
C ALA A 646 12.81 6.99 17.66
N THR A 647 12.84 8.32 17.75
CA THR A 647 12.55 9.03 18.99
C THR A 647 11.09 8.82 19.40
N ALA A 648 10.15 8.91 18.45
CA ALA A 648 8.73 8.77 18.74
C ALA A 648 8.30 7.34 19.09
N ASP A 649 8.89 6.34 18.44
CA ASP A 649 8.64 4.92 18.77
C ASP A 649 9.11 4.63 20.20
N GLN A 650 10.36 4.99 20.53
CA GLN A 650 10.95 4.71 21.85
C GLN A 650 10.31 5.49 23.00
N GLU A 651 10.03 6.78 22.81
CA GLU A 651 9.63 7.67 23.91
C GLU A 651 8.12 7.83 24.04
N ARG A 652 7.36 7.57 22.96
CA ARG A 652 5.94 7.97 22.88
C ARG A 652 5.01 6.87 22.40
N ASN A 653 5.56 5.72 21.94
CA ASN A 653 4.81 4.56 21.45
C ASN A 653 3.73 4.94 20.41
N LEU A 654 4.05 5.91 19.54
CA LEU A 654 3.06 6.52 18.63
C LEU A 654 2.87 5.73 17.33
N GLY A 655 3.86 4.93 16.91
CA GLY A 655 3.86 4.20 15.64
C GLY A 655 3.87 5.05 14.36
N VAL A 656 3.69 6.37 14.49
CA VAL A 656 3.61 7.37 13.41
C VAL A 656 4.19 8.70 13.91
N VAL A 657 4.90 9.42 13.04
CA VAL A 657 5.46 10.75 13.31
C VAL A 657 4.97 11.79 12.31
N ALA A 658 4.83 13.04 12.75
CA ALA A 658 4.61 14.15 11.84
C ALA A 658 5.97 14.69 11.39
N TYR A 659 6.32 14.53 10.11
CA TYR A 659 7.47 15.17 9.50
C TYR A 659 7.02 16.48 8.83
N ALA A 660 7.70 17.58 9.13
CA ALA A 660 7.49 18.85 8.44
C ALA A 660 8.60 18.99 7.39
N ASP A 661 8.25 18.86 6.12
CA ASP A 661 9.20 19.04 5.03
C ASP A 661 9.65 20.51 5.00
N PRO A 662 10.94 20.80 5.27
CA PRO A 662 11.43 22.17 5.34
C PRO A 662 11.41 22.89 3.98
N ILE A 663 11.25 22.17 2.88
CA ILE A 663 11.27 22.71 1.51
C ILE A 663 9.86 23.00 1.01
N THR A 664 8.94 22.05 1.20
CA THR A 664 7.54 22.24 0.78
C THR A 664 6.69 22.94 1.84
N GLY A 665 7.14 22.96 3.09
CA GLY A 665 6.37 23.42 4.24
C GLY A 665 5.19 22.51 4.58
N GLN A 666 5.00 21.40 3.86
CA GLN A 666 3.94 20.44 4.09
C GLN A 666 4.30 19.53 5.27
N ARG A 667 3.31 19.26 6.11
CA ARG A 667 3.45 18.26 7.17
C ARG A 667 2.87 16.95 6.66
N GLU A 668 3.66 15.89 6.72
CA GLU A 668 3.24 14.54 6.38
C GLU A 668 3.25 13.65 7.64
N MET A 669 2.32 12.70 7.68
CA MET A 669 2.39 11.62 8.66
C MET A 669 3.24 10.49 8.09
N VAL A 670 4.31 10.15 8.78
CA VAL A 670 5.20 9.04 8.46
C VAL A 670 4.91 7.88 9.40
N ASP A 671 4.37 6.81 8.84
CA ASP A 671 4.15 5.54 9.53
C ASP A 671 5.33 4.56 9.34
N ALA A 672 5.19 3.35 9.91
CA ALA A 672 6.16 2.28 9.77
C ALA A 672 6.43 1.89 8.31
N ALA A 673 5.40 1.93 7.45
CA ALA A 673 5.53 1.54 6.05
C ALA A 673 6.38 2.56 5.28
N THR A 674 6.18 3.85 5.56
CA THR A 674 6.99 4.94 4.98
C THR A 674 8.42 4.93 5.53
N ALA A 675 8.60 4.79 6.84
CA ALA A 675 9.92 4.69 7.47
C ALA A 675 10.74 3.51 6.89
N ARG A 676 10.10 2.36 6.64
CA ARG A 676 10.73 1.19 6.02
C ARG A 676 11.37 1.50 4.67
N ILE A 677 10.72 2.32 3.85
CA ILE A 677 11.22 2.70 2.52
C ILE A 677 12.52 3.48 2.65
N TYR A 678 12.51 4.53 3.49
CA TYR A 678 13.69 5.36 3.72
C TYR A 678 14.84 4.59 4.34
N TYR A 679 14.57 3.68 5.28
CA TYR A 679 15.58 2.78 5.84
C TYR A 679 16.23 1.93 4.74
N ARG A 680 15.42 1.28 3.88
CA ARG A 680 15.95 0.42 2.80
C ARG A 680 16.77 1.23 1.79
N GLN A 681 16.34 2.44 1.45
CA GLN A 681 17.07 3.33 0.54
C GLN A 681 18.44 3.71 1.12
N LEU A 682 18.49 4.16 2.37
CA LEU A 682 19.73 4.56 3.03
C LEU A 682 20.67 3.38 3.27
N GLU A 683 20.16 2.23 3.74
CA GLU A 683 20.99 1.04 3.96
C GLU A 683 21.64 0.57 2.65
N ARG A 684 20.91 0.63 1.53
CA ARG A 684 21.48 0.34 0.20
C ARG A 684 22.53 1.35 -0.20
N ALA A 685 22.26 2.64 -0.02
CA ALA A 685 23.21 3.70 -0.36
C ALA A 685 24.51 3.55 0.46
N VAL A 686 24.41 3.21 1.75
CA VAL A 686 25.56 2.90 2.61
C VAL A 686 26.35 1.72 2.07
N LYS A 687 25.69 0.58 1.80
CA LYS A 687 26.38 -0.63 1.30
C LYS A 687 26.97 -0.45 -0.10
N ALA A 688 26.31 0.35 -0.94
CA ALA A 688 26.76 0.70 -2.28
C ALA A 688 27.81 1.81 -2.29
N LYS A 689 28.23 2.31 -1.12
CA LYS A 689 29.20 3.40 -0.94
C LYS A 689 28.82 4.68 -1.70
N GLN A 690 27.54 5.03 -1.65
CA GLN A 690 26.98 6.21 -2.29
C GLN A 690 26.80 7.40 -1.34
N LEU A 691 26.83 7.16 -0.02
CA LEU A 691 26.77 8.22 0.99
C LEU A 691 28.17 8.76 1.32
N SER A 692 28.26 10.04 1.69
CA SER A 692 29.46 10.58 2.34
C SER A 692 29.70 9.95 3.71
N ASP A 693 30.93 10.05 4.22
CA ASP A 693 31.27 9.51 5.54
C ASP A 693 30.42 10.10 6.67
N ALA A 694 30.04 11.38 6.57
CA ALA A 694 29.18 12.05 7.54
C ALA A 694 27.74 11.50 7.51
N GLU A 695 27.14 11.35 6.32
CA GLU A 695 25.80 10.79 6.14
C GLU A 695 25.75 9.31 6.58
N ALA A 696 26.75 8.52 6.21
CA ALA A 696 26.87 7.13 6.62
C ALA A 696 27.04 6.99 8.15
N THR A 697 27.81 7.87 8.78
CA THR A 697 27.98 7.89 10.24
C THR A 697 26.68 8.26 10.93
N ARG A 698 25.99 9.30 10.45
CA ARG A 698 24.69 9.71 11.00
C ARG A 698 23.65 8.59 10.87
N TYR A 699 23.58 7.94 9.71
CA TYR A 699 22.72 6.78 9.52
C TYR A 699 23.01 5.67 10.53
N ARG A 700 24.28 5.27 10.72
CA ARG A 700 24.65 4.15 11.62
C ARG A 700 24.22 4.36 13.07
N VAL A 701 24.11 5.61 13.54
CA VAL A 701 23.66 5.93 14.90
C VAL A 701 22.15 5.73 15.08
N ILE A 702 21.35 5.75 14.00
CA ILE A 702 19.88 5.63 14.08
C ILE A 702 19.42 4.20 14.45
N PRO A 703 19.90 3.11 13.80
CA PRO A 703 19.58 1.74 14.21
C PRO A 703 19.99 1.40 15.65
N ASP A 704 21.08 1.97 16.14
CA ASP A 704 21.51 1.81 17.54
C ASP A 704 20.48 2.40 18.51
N ARG A 705 19.84 3.52 18.13
CA ARG A 705 18.70 4.07 18.89
C ARG A 705 17.56 3.07 18.89
N TRP A 706 17.11 2.57 17.74
CA TRP A 706 16.01 1.58 17.67
C TRP A 706 16.24 0.31 18.50
N SER A 707 17.47 -0.21 18.53
CA SER A 707 17.81 -1.46 19.25
C SER A 707 18.01 -1.27 20.75
N SER A 708 18.28 -0.06 21.22
CA SER A 708 18.50 0.22 22.66
C SER A 708 17.23 0.21 23.53
N GLY A 709 16.03 0.17 22.92
CA GLY A 709 14.74 0.17 23.63
C GLY A 709 14.07 -1.21 23.77
N THR A 710 14.56 -2.24 23.08
CA THR A 710 14.07 -3.61 23.23
C THR A 710 15.08 -4.43 24.01
N SER A 711 14.75 -4.75 25.27
CA SER A 711 15.39 -5.89 25.94
C SER A 711 15.27 -7.11 25.02
N ARG A 712 16.39 -7.52 24.42
CA ARG A 712 16.52 -8.77 23.64
C ARG A 712 16.09 -10.04 24.41
N GLU A 713 15.78 -9.92 25.69
CA GLU A 713 15.45 -11.03 26.59
C GLU A 713 13.97 -11.45 26.59
N ALA A 714 13.05 -10.70 25.96
CA ALA A 714 11.61 -11.01 26.04
C ALA A 714 11.03 -11.84 24.87
N ALA A 715 11.86 -12.33 23.93
CA ALA A 715 11.39 -13.10 22.77
C ALA A 715 12.22 -14.38 22.52
N VAL A 716 12.40 -15.19 23.57
CA VAL A 716 12.76 -16.62 23.47
C VAL A 716 11.49 -17.46 23.53
#